data_AF-A0A423WWY8-F1
#
_entry.id   AF-A0A423WWY8-F1
#
_cell.length_a   1.000
_cell.length_b   1.000
_cell.length_c   1.000
_cell.angle_alpha   90.00
_cell.angle_beta   90.00
_cell.angle_gamma   90.00
#
_symmetry.space_group_name_H-M   'P 1'
#
loop_
_entity.id
_entity.type
_entity.pdbx_description
1 polymer ?
#
loop_
_entity_poly.entity_id
_entity_poly.type
_entity_poly.pdbx_seq_one_letter_code
_entity_poly.pdbx_strand_id
1 'polypeptide(L)'
;MMKWMLLHILMSSYTAAESLIDDANVTSTASSESALKTSLRLSVEDLWDIAIGPVSIANITTTVEATPVPTSSLVPPPFLASYNFPTGRQVPLITNNASWSFPKDFQLGVAGAAFQVEGAAKDEGRGPSVWDKLTRVVGYTVANHTGDITDNHYYLYKQDIARLAAIGINTYSFSISWSRIYPFGSGPINQAGIDHYNDLINTCIKYNITPVATLYHWDTPLFLQEKYGGWLSEDIVADFTSYAKTSYEAFGDRVKTWFTVNEPIVFCGQYPLPAQYFKNFTIPYKQQPYFCGRNVVLAHAHAYRLAKEVLGNDTLVTFKNNGGLKVPLTDSAEDAQAVQRAYDYNEGWFSDPIFLTGTWPDSVDEYVSTFLEPFTDDEKALIKGSTDLYAHDSYTSQIYFAPDDGIESCLNNETNPLWPGCFNTSYTYSIADGGWLVGPAADPLASWLHKTTDWIPAWLHYINNKWQPPEGRIVVSEFGFAEPLEVYKTLLPDILTDQIRTDYYRDYMEGILIALSEGVNVLGCLAWSFVDNLEWASGFQIKFGMQYVNFTSPGLDRYYKASFFQFVDVYQSLREQKVTDLRAEHISATFELGTTVIFKVPETENDAADPQNLDPALGGNAGAAPAATMNGGASPATREIRAHDTLVNQPTDDPALQKIVAKHIIISLGNSDGTSWTVRSVARNSSGWTFTYVCKNSTQSWLRQNSKNAAKLRVGESSGKDGQDPVNLARPAFDCRGSVTIAFDKNNRVITVKLEHTPLHKTVAELAELFRPPPPPPSADVSRRRDGEGNKRKAQAADGVQDRAEIPRKRSRKKSTNVDDSTADGEQTPKPKRPRPSRPRRSKGADAQAQAQAQVQADAQHNALLNLSPSEAARRKDEAMKKLRDAGIEPETLSTEQFDIFANQSPDLQTESLAMLVKYGAERLRIVHPNKHNGSQSNGSAATNGTSPEGTTIKKKKSRKSGFNEDGTPKVKKTRGSCQLCREKKEKNLSRNQYQNPRLSRWLKQQPMKKPQTWALLVLTTPNLLPQNCCDSQ
;
A
#
# COMPACT_ATOMS: atom_id res chain seq x y z
N MET A 1 -14.80 34.64 -31.85
CA MET A 1 -14.65 34.78 -33.33
C MET A 1 -13.34 35.43 -33.76
N MET A 2 -13.13 36.76 -33.76
CA MET A 2 -11.92 37.35 -34.42
C MET A 2 -10.57 36.77 -33.96
N LYS A 3 -10.30 36.65 -32.65
CA LYS A 3 -9.09 35.96 -32.12
C LYS A 3 -8.91 34.53 -32.66
N TRP A 4 -10.01 33.81 -32.89
CA TRP A 4 -9.99 32.41 -33.33
C TRP A 4 -9.78 32.26 -34.84
N MET A 5 -10.37 33.15 -35.65
CA MET A 5 -9.98 33.28 -37.06
C MET A 5 -8.49 33.61 -37.17
N LEU A 6 -7.97 34.49 -36.29
CA LEU A 6 -6.55 34.79 -36.25
C LEU A 6 -5.73 33.52 -35.94
N LEU A 7 -6.08 32.74 -34.91
CA LEU A 7 -5.38 31.48 -34.60
C LEU A 7 -5.37 30.51 -35.79
N HIS A 8 -6.52 30.31 -36.45
CA HIS A 8 -6.65 29.44 -37.62
C HIS A 8 -5.79 29.93 -38.80
N ILE A 9 -5.77 31.24 -39.06
CA ILE A 9 -4.95 31.86 -40.10
C ILE A 9 -3.45 31.71 -39.78
N LEU A 10 -3.05 31.92 -38.52
CA LEU A 10 -1.64 31.84 -38.10
C LEU A 10 -1.12 30.40 -38.11
N MET A 11 -1.90 29.42 -37.63
CA MET A 11 -1.55 28.00 -37.74
C MET A 11 -1.45 27.55 -39.20
N SER A 12 -2.37 28.00 -40.08
CA SER A 12 -2.30 27.74 -41.53
C SER A 12 -1.14 28.46 -42.23
N SER A 13 -0.58 29.51 -41.61
CA SER A 13 0.60 30.22 -42.11
C SER A 13 1.91 29.55 -41.67
N TYR A 14 1.92 28.90 -40.49
CA TYR A 14 3.08 28.21 -39.96
C TYR A 14 3.48 27.00 -40.82
N THR A 15 2.49 26.21 -41.26
CA THR A 15 2.70 25.07 -42.18
C THR A 15 3.30 25.45 -43.53
N ALA A 16 3.09 26.70 -43.98
CA ALA A 16 3.67 27.23 -45.22
C ALA A 16 5.12 27.73 -45.06
N ALA A 17 5.66 27.75 -43.84
CA ALA A 17 7.05 28.12 -43.56
C ALA A 17 7.99 26.91 -43.47
N GLU A 18 7.51 25.77 -42.98
CA GLU A 18 8.28 24.52 -42.92
C GLU A 18 8.58 23.96 -44.33
N SER A 19 7.62 24.07 -45.25
CA SER A 19 7.72 23.57 -46.64
C SER A 19 8.61 24.41 -47.58
N LEU A 20 9.55 25.20 -47.04
CA LEU A 20 10.43 26.12 -47.80
C LEU A 20 11.91 26.02 -47.40
N ILE A 21 12.31 24.98 -46.66
CA ILE A 21 13.68 24.83 -46.16
C ILE A 21 14.56 23.92 -47.06
N ASP A 22 13.97 23.01 -47.83
CA ASP A 22 14.70 21.90 -48.48
C ASP A 22 15.02 22.07 -49.99
N ASP A 23 14.56 23.14 -50.65
CA ASP A 23 14.75 23.34 -52.10
C ASP A 23 15.50 24.66 -52.41
N ALA A 24 16.83 24.58 -52.53
CA ALA A 24 17.71 25.74 -52.67
C ALA A 24 18.88 25.55 -53.66
N ASN A 25 18.63 25.06 -54.89
CA ASN A 25 19.69 25.02 -55.92
C ASN A 25 19.24 25.09 -57.41
N VAL A 26 18.54 26.15 -57.81
CA VAL A 26 18.41 26.53 -59.24
C VAL A 26 18.57 28.04 -59.42
N THR A 27 19.43 28.46 -60.36
CA THR A 27 19.65 29.88 -60.71
C THR A 27 18.83 30.30 -61.93
N SER A 28 17.93 31.29 -61.79
CA SER A 28 17.47 32.10 -62.93
C SER A 28 16.94 33.48 -62.49
N THR A 29 16.73 34.36 -63.47
CA THR A 29 16.68 35.83 -63.30
C THR A 29 15.32 36.41 -62.88
N ALA A 30 15.40 37.25 -61.84
CA ALA A 30 14.54 38.39 -61.50
C ALA A 30 13.28 38.73 -62.34
N SER A 31 12.15 38.85 -61.63
CA SER A 31 11.24 40.00 -61.73
C SER A 31 10.76 40.39 -60.33
N SER A 32 10.23 41.61 -60.15
CA SER A 32 10.06 42.22 -58.83
C SER A 32 8.62 42.35 -58.36
N GLU A 33 8.22 41.56 -57.36
CA GLU A 33 7.19 41.95 -56.40
C GLU A 33 7.70 41.76 -54.97
N SER A 34 7.76 42.85 -54.21
CA SER A 34 8.17 42.84 -52.80
C SER A 34 7.02 42.38 -51.89
N ALA A 35 6.56 41.14 -52.09
CA ALA A 35 5.60 40.52 -51.19
C ALA A 35 6.19 40.45 -49.76
N LEU A 36 5.60 41.22 -48.85
CA LEU A 36 6.07 41.36 -47.47
C LEU A 36 5.73 40.08 -46.70
N LYS A 37 6.60 39.05 -46.82
CA LYS A 37 6.48 37.76 -46.12
C LYS A 37 6.72 37.95 -44.62
N THR A 38 5.68 38.42 -43.92
CA THR A 38 5.67 38.53 -42.46
C THR A 38 5.73 37.14 -41.84
N SER A 39 6.93 36.67 -41.50
CA SER A 39 7.16 35.42 -40.76
C SER A 39 6.67 35.58 -39.32
N LEU A 40 5.36 35.42 -39.12
CA LEU A 40 4.73 35.55 -37.81
C LEU A 40 4.93 34.24 -37.04
N ARG A 41 6.00 34.22 -36.24
CA ARG A 41 6.29 33.13 -35.30
C ARG A 41 5.32 33.22 -34.13
N LEU A 42 4.51 32.18 -33.95
CA LEU A 42 3.65 32.02 -32.78
C LEU A 42 4.53 31.64 -31.57
N SER A 43 4.46 32.41 -30.48
CA SER A 43 5.08 32.05 -29.20
C SER A 43 4.17 31.13 -28.37
N VAL A 44 4.70 30.56 -27.27
CA VAL A 44 3.89 29.76 -26.34
C VAL A 44 2.91 30.69 -25.62
N GLU A 45 3.36 31.90 -25.29
CA GLU A 45 2.59 32.99 -24.70
C GLU A 45 1.42 33.41 -25.60
N ASP A 46 1.64 33.55 -26.92
CA ASP A 46 0.56 33.81 -27.89
C ASP A 46 -0.47 32.66 -27.90
N LEU A 47 -0.01 31.40 -27.85
CA LEU A 47 -0.89 30.23 -27.87
C LEU A 47 -1.81 30.23 -26.63
N TRP A 48 -1.29 30.58 -25.45
CA TRP A 48 -2.10 30.84 -24.25
C TRP A 48 -3.06 32.03 -24.42
N ASP A 49 -2.56 33.19 -24.82
CA ASP A 49 -3.33 34.45 -24.79
C ASP A 49 -4.37 34.56 -25.91
N ILE A 50 -4.23 33.74 -26.96
CA ILE A 50 -5.21 33.59 -28.04
C ILE A 50 -6.24 32.48 -27.74
N ALA A 51 -5.81 31.32 -27.24
CA ALA A 51 -6.67 30.13 -27.13
C ALA A 51 -7.30 29.92 -25.74
N ILE A 52 -6.66 30.35 -24.67
CA ILE A 52 -7.09 30.13 -23.27
C ILE A 52 -7.45 31.44 -22.56
N GLY A 53 -6.59 32.46 -22.68
CA GLY A 53 -6.68 33.69 -21.90
C GLY A 53 -6.00 33.58 -20.53
N PRO A 54 -6.45 34.35 -19.51
CA PRO A 54 -5.85 34.35 -18.18
C PRO A 54 -5.86 32.98 -17.49
N VAL A 55 -4.85 32.77 -16.66
CA VAL A 55 -4.71 31.62 -15.74
C VAL A 55 -4.65 32.11 -14.30
N SER A 56 -5.15 31.29 -13.39
CA SER A 56 -5.00 31.47 -11.94
C SER A 56 -3.55 31.16 -11.54
N ILE A 57 -3.02 31.85 -10.52
CA ILE A 57 -1.64 31.66 -10.04
C ILE A 57 -1.70 31.22 -8.57
N ALA A 58 -0.93 30.18 -8.22
CA ALA A 58 -0.87 29.65 -6.86
C ALA A 58 -0.17 30.63 -5.89
N ASN A 59 -0.43 30.51 -4.60
CA ASN A 59 0.29 31.28 -3.57
C ASN A 59 1.75 30.83 -3.38
N ILE A 60 2.11 29.64 -3.89
CA ILE A 60 3.45 29.07 -3.90
C ILE A 60 3.82 28.79 -5.36
N THR A 61 4.70 29.61 -5.92
CA THR A 61 5.19 29.54 -7.32
C THR A 61 6.67 29.18 -7.42
N THR A 62 7.22 28.56 -6.38
CA THR A 62 8.60 28.06 -6.35
C THR A 62 8.66 26.73 -5.61
N THR A 63 9.48 25.81 -6.11
CA THR A 63 9.57 24.45 -5.58
C THR A 63 10.04 24.45 -4.13
N VAL A 64 9.21 23.94 -3.22
CA VAL A 64 9.53 23.89 -1.80
C VAL A 64 10.53 22.76 -1.51
N GLU A 65 11.51 23.00 -0.66
CA GLU A 65 12.31 21.91 -0.11
C GLU A 65 11.55 21.19 1.01
N ALA A 66 11.65 19.86 1.01
CA ALA A 66 10.87 19.00 1.89
C ALA A 66 11.23 19.20 3.37
N THR A 67 10.22 19.48 4.20
CA THR A 67 10.36 19.51 5.66
C THR A 67 10.09 18.13 6.28
N PRO A 68 10.67 17.82 7.46
CA PRO A 68 10.40 16.55 8.14
C PRO A 68 8.93 16.41 8.53
N VAL A 69 8.31 15.32 8.09
CA VAL A 69 6.90 15.01 8.40
C VAL A 69 6.73 14.84 9.92
N PRO A 70 5.81 15.58 10.57
CA PRO A 70 5.58 15.44 12.00
C PRO A 70 5.07 14.05 12.36
N THR A 71 5.61 13.44 13.42
CA THR A 71 5.11 12.14 13.91
C THR A 71 3.65 12.21 14.38
N SER A 72 3.17 13.39 14.79
CA SER A 72 1.76 13.64 15.08
C SER A 72 0.85 13.56 13.85
N SER A 73 1.39 13.66 12.64
CA SER A 73 0.66 13.43 11.39
C SER A 73 0.65 11.94 10.99
N LEU A 74 1.53 11.12 11.58
CA LEU A 74 1.58 9.67 11.39
C LEU A 74 0.83 8.92 12.51
N VAL A 75 -0.18 9.56 13.09
CA VAL A 75 -1.13 8.94 14.03
C VAL A 75 -2.43 8.71 13.26
N PRO A 76 -2.94 7.47 13.17
CA PRO A 76 -4.20 7.23 12.49
C PRO A 76 -5.36 7.92 13.21
N PRO A 77 -6.39 8.36 12.48
CA PRO A 77 -7.65 8.85 13.06
C PRO A 77 -8.34 7.74 13.87
N PRO A 78 -9.31 8.07 14.75
CA PRO A 78 -10.01 7.07 15.55
C PRO A 78 -10.71 6.02 14.68
N PHE A 79 -10.32 4.75 14.84
CA PHE A 79 -10.95 3.63 14.14
C PHE A 79 -12.44 3.54 14.46
N LEU A 80 -13.29 3.72 13.44
CA LEU A 80 -14.66 3.25 13.49
C LEU A 80 -14.64 1.74 13.18
N ALA A 81 -15.45 0.97 13.91
CA ALA A 81 -15.58 -0.45 13.62
C ALA A 81 -16.20 -0.63 12.22
N SER A 82 -15.46 -1.27 11.31
CA SER A 82 -15.95 -1.62 9.97
C SER A 82 -17.33 -2.26 10.07
N TYR A 83 -18.30 -1.66 9.39
CA TYR A 83 -19.65 -2.18 9.38
C TYR A 83 -19.66 -3.47 8.58
N ASN A 84 -20.10 -4.56 9.21
CA ASN A 84 -20.36 -5.83 8.55
C ASN A 84 -21.59 -5.70 7.62
N PHE A 85 -21.41 -5.00 6.50
CA PHE A 85 -22.18 -5.25 5.30
C PHE A 85 -22.02 -6.72 4.91
N PRO A 86 -23.00 -7.35 4.24
CA PRO A 86 -22.80 -8.69 3.69
C PRO A 86 -21.77 -8.60 2.56
N THR A 87 -20.49 -8.82 2.89
CA THR A 87 -19.48 -9.06 1.86
C THR A 87 -19.83 -10.37 1.15
N GLY A 88 -19.76 -10.37 -0.18
CA GLY A 88 -19.36 -11.60 -0.84
C GLY A 88 -18.00 -11.94 -0.27
N ARG A 89 -17.88 -13.08 0.42
CA ARG A 89 -16.55 -13.52 0.84
C ARG A 89 -15.70 -13.58 -0.43
N GLN A 90 -14.52 -12.96 -0.42
CA GLN A 90 -13.51 -13.25 -1.43
C GLN A 90 -13.19 -14.74 -1.30
N VAL A 91 -13.81 -15.55 -2.16
CA VAL A 91 -13.67 -17.00 -2.12
C VAL A 91 -12.38 -17.33 -2.87
N PRO A 92 -11.41 -17.99 -2.22
CA PRO A 92 -10.28 -18.56 -2.96
C PRO A 92 -10.81 -19.53 -4.01
N LEU A 93 -10.51 -19.25 -5.28
CA LEU A 93 -10.79 -20.14 -6.40
C LEU A 93 -9.97 -21.44 -6.29
N ILE A 94 -8.83 -21.40 -5.59
CA ILE A 94 -7.94 -22.54 -5.33
C ILE A 94 -7.60 -22.59 -3.84
N THR A 95 -8.11 -23.61 -3.13
CA THR A 95 -7.78 -23.80 -1.71
C THR A 95 -6.35 -24.31 -1.53
N ASN A 96 -5.46 -23.45 -1.01
CA ASN A 96 -4.03 -23.74 -0.83
C ASN A 96 -3.61 -23.62 0.66
N ASN A 97 -2.81 -24.56 1.16
CA ASN A 97 -2.31 -24.58 2.56
C ASN A 97 -1.01 -23.76 2.72
N ALA A 98 -0.82 -22.70 1.93
CA ALA A 98 0.36 -21.84 1.99
C ALA A 98 0.18 -20.70 3.00
N SER A 99 1.27 -20.24 3.62
CA SER A 99 1.26 -18.96 4.35
C SER A 99 1.13 -17.81 3.35
N TRP A 100 0.09 -17.00 3.48
CA TRP A 100 -0.12 -15.84 2.61
C TRP A 100 0.80 -14.70 3.01
N SER A 101 1.54 -14.12 2.06
CA SER A 101 2.33 -12.90 2.24
C SER A 101 2.66 -12.23 0.92
N PHE A 102 2.65 -10.89 0.87
CA PHE A 102 3.07 -10.14 -0.32
C PHE A 102 4.56 -10.39 -0.66
N PRO A 103 4.93 -10.39 -1.97
CA PRO A 103 6.34 -10.43 -2.40
C PRO A 103 7.20 -9.35 -1.72
N LYS A 104 8.49 -9.64 -1.51
CA LYS A 104 9.42 -8.75 -0.78
C LYS A 104 9.67 -7.43 -1.53
N ASP A 105 9.53 -7.49 -2.84
CA ASP A 105 9.73 -6.51 -3.90
C ASP A 105 8.39 -5.98 -4.48
N PHE A 106 7.25 -6.40 -3.93
CA PHE A 106 5.92 -5.94 -4.34
C PHE A 106 5.83 -4.40 -4.27
N GLN A 107 5.43 -3.79 -5.37
CA GLN A 107 5.27 -2.34 -5.50
C GLN A 107 3.98 -1.92 -4.78
N LEU A 108 4.11 -1.47 -3.53
CA LEU A 108 3.04 -0.76 -2.81
C LEU A 108 3.16 0.71 -3.17
N GLY A 109 2.38 1.13 -4.17
CA GLY A 109 2.48 2.46 -4.74
C GLY A 109 1.19 3.27 -4.72
N VAL A 110 1.31 4.48 -5.23
CA VAL A 110 0.23 5.43 -5.45
C VAL A 110 0.36 6.05 -6.84
N ALA A 111 -0.75 6.50 -7.40
CA ALA A 111 -0.84 7.11 -8.72
C ALA A 111 -1.28 8.59 -8.65
N GLY A 112 -0.87 9.36 -9.65
CA GLY A 112 -1.29 10.73 -9.94
C GLY A 112 -0.98 11.12 -11.39
N ALA A 113 -1.78 12.03 -11.95
CA ALA A 113 -1.64 12.48 -13.34
C ALA A 113 -1.32 13.98 -13.41
N ALA A 114 -0.44 14.36 -14.34
CA ALA A 114 0.12 15.71 -14.43
C ALA A 114 -0.96 16.81 -14.42
N PHE A 115 -1.93 16.75 -15.33
CA PHE A 115 -3.01 17.76 -15.40
C PHE A 115 -3.92 17.77 -14.16
N GLN A 116 -3.98 16.67 -13.39
CA GLN A 116 -4.84 16.55 -12.22
C GLN A 116 -4.18 17.05 -10.92
N VAL A 117 -2.86 16.91 -10.78
CA VAL A 117 -2.12 17.25 -9.53
C VAL A 117 -1.14 18.41 -9.66
N GLU A 118 -0.55 18.67 -10.84
CA GLU A 118 0.58 19.61 -10.94
C GLU A 118 0.19 21.08 -10.72
N GLY A 119 -0.81 21.57 -11.46
CA GLY A 119 -1.08 23.00 -11.59
C GLY A 119 0.02 23.70 -12.40
N ALA A 120 0.42 24.89 -11.97
CA ALA A 120 1.49 25.69 -12.60
C ALA A 120 1.34 25.77 -14.13
N ALA A 121 0.10 26.02 -14.59
CA ALA A 121 -0.33 25.59 -15.92
C ALA A 121 0.37 26.32 -17.08
N LYS A 122 0.71 27.61 -16.91
CA LYS A 122 1.45 28.43 -17.90
C LYS A 122 2.93 28.61 -17.53
N ASP A 123 3.37 28.06 -16.40
CA ASP A 123 4.70 28.32 -15.85
C ASP A 123 5.81 27.53 -16.58
N GLU A 124 7.03 28.05 -16.48
CA GLU A 124 8.26 27.41 -16.97
C GLU A 124 8.19 26.90 -18.42
N GLY A 125 7.48 27.66 -19.28
CA GLY A 125 7.39 27.40 -20.72
C GLY A 125 6.37 26.33 -21.14
N ARG A 126 5.51 25.85 -20.22
CA ARG A 126 4.45 24.88 -20.56
C ARG A 126 3.50 25.44 -21.63
N GLY A 127 3.21 24.64 -22.66
CA GLY A 127 2.13 24.90 -23.61
C GLY A 127 0.76 24.41 -23.10
N PRO A 128 -0.36 24.95 -23.59
CA PRO A 128 -1.68 24.48 -23.20
C PRO A 128 -2.00 23.11 -23.81
N SER A 129 -2.69 22.26 -23.05
CA SER A 129 -3.35 21.04 -23.52
C SER A 129 -4.80 21.31 -23.94
N VAL A 130 -5.46 20.28 -24.47
CA VAL A 130 -6.92 20.29 -24.69
C VAL A 130 -7.71 20.56 -23.41
N TRP A 131 -7.24 20.09 -22.24
CA TRP A 131 -7.94 20.26 -20.96
C TRP A 131 -7.82 21.67 -20.38
N ASP A 132 -6.68 22.35 -20.58
CA ASP A 132 -6.52 23.77 -20.25
C ASP A 132 -7.55 24.64 -20.97
N LYS A 133 -8.01 24.19 -22.15
CA LYS A 133 -9.05 24.83 -22.96
C LYS A 133 -10.46 24.39 -22.61
N LEU A 134 -10.69 23.09 -22.44
CA LEU A 134 -11.99 22.52 -22.05
C LEU A 134 -12.48 23.07 -20.72
N THR A 135 -11.57 23.26 -19.75
CA THR A 135 -11.89 23.89 -18.46
C THR A 135 -12.34 25.36 -18.57
N ARG A 136 -12.20 26.02 -19.74
CA ARG A 136 -12.74 27.36 -20.01
C ARG A 136 -14.16 27.34 -20.59
N VAL A 137 -14.71 26.16 -20.87
CA VAL A 137 -16.09 26.00 -21.34
C VAL A 137 -17.03 26.03 -20.14
N VAL A 138 -17.91 27.03 -20.08
CA VAL A 138 -18.85 27.21 -18.97
C VAL A 138 -19.76 25.99 -18.85
N GLY A 139 -19.76 25.35 -17.68
CA GLY A 139 -20.52 24.14 -17.39
C GLY A 139 -19.87 22.83 -17.84
N TYR A 140 -18.68 22.85 -18.46
CA TYR A 140 -17.97 21.61 -18.85
C TYR A 140 -17.26 20.95 -17.67
N THR A 141 -16.64 21.74 -16.78
CA THR A 141 -16.27 21.28 -15.45
C THR A 141 -17.33 21.66 -14.42
N VAL A 142 -17.59 20.77 -13.46
CA VAL A 142 -18.50 21.06 -12.33
C VAL A 142 -17.93 22.25 -11.55
N ALA A 143 -18.79 23.24 -11.28
CA ALA A 143 -18.46 24.55 -10.73
C ALA A 143 -17.46 25.41 -11.54
N ASN A 144 -17.16 25.06 -12.80
CA ASN A 144 -16.19 25.73 -13.67
C ASN A 144 -14.75 25.71 -13.12
N HIS A 145 -14.36 24.64 -12.43
CA HIS A 145 -12.99 24.45 -11.96
C HIS A 145 -11.98 24.33 -13.12
N THR A 146 -10.73 24.78 -12.89
CA THR A 146 -9.65 24.77 -13.89
C THR A 146 -8.40 24.02 -13.39
N GLY A 147 -7.59 23.52 -14.33
CA GLY A 147 -6.28 22.91 -14.07
C GLY A 147 -5.16 23.91 -13.76
N ASP A 148 -5.49 25.19 -13.51
CA ASP A 148 -4.49 26.25 -13.36
C ASP A 148 -3.56 26.03 -12.16
N ILE A 149 -4.14 25.54 -11.05
CA ILE A 149 -3.48 25.39 -9.73
C ILE A 149 -3.58 23.95 -9.21
N THR A 150 -4.71 23.25 -9.40
CA THR A 150 -4.96 21.90 -8.86
C THR A 150 -4.65 21.81 -7.35
N ASP A 151 -3.92 20.79 -6.88
CA ASP A 151 -3.33 20.74 -5.53
C ASP A 151 -1.90 21.33 -5.48
N ASN A 152 -1.37 21.83 -6.61
CA ASN A 152 -0.07 22.49 -6.78
C ASN A 152 1.16 21.57 -6.57
N HIS A 153 1.03 20.28 -6.90
CA HIS A 153 2.12 19.31 -6.81
C HIS A 153 3.37 19.74 -7.60
N TYR A 154 3.25 20.55 -8.67
CA TYR A 154 4.41 21.04 -9.43
C TYR A 154 5.45 21.76 -8.56
N TYR A 155 4.99 22.48 -7.53
CA TYR A 155 5.86 23.14 -6.55
C TYR A 155 5.93 22.42 -5.19
N LEU A 156 5.02 21.47 -4.92
CA LEU A 156 4.92 20.76 -3.63
C LEU A 156 5.44 19.30 -3.66
N TYR A 157 5.80 18.75 -4.82
CA TYR A 157 6.16 17.33 -4.98
C TYR A 157 7.24 16.84 -4.01
N LYS A 158 8.24 17.67 -3.66
CA LYS A 158 9.28 17.26 -2.70
C LYS A 158 8.69 16.98 -1.32
N GLN A 159 7.73 17.80 -0.89
CA GLN A 159 7.04 17.61 0.38
C GLN A 159 6.06 16.44 0.33
N ASP A 160 5.38 16.23 -0.81
CA ASP A 160 4.47 15.09 -1.01
C ASP A 160 5.23 13.76 -1.05
N ILE A 161 6.32 13.64 -1.82
CA ILE A 161 7.18 12.44 -1.86
C ILE A 161 7.75 12.14 -0.46
N ALA A 162 8.16 13.16 0.29
CA ALA A 162 8.59 12.99 1.68
C ALA A 162 7.47 12.47 2.60
N ARG A 163 6.20 12.76 2.29
CA ARG A 163 5.02 12.21 2.98
C ARG A 163 4.73 10.76 2.56
N LEU A 164 4.78 10.45 1.27
CA LEU A 164 4.67 9.08 0.75
C LEU A 164 5.68 8.14 1.44
N ALA A 165 6.94 8.55 1.53
CA ALA A 165 7.97 7.77 2.19
C ALA A 165 7.81 7.70 3.72
N ALA A 166 7.21 8.72 4.35
CA ALA A 166 6.97 8.75 5.78
C ALA A 166 5.78 7.87 6.23
N ILE A 167 4.75 7.71 5.39
CA ILE A 167 3.64 6.79 5.65
C ILE A 167 3.98 5.34 5.28
N GLY A 168 4.89 5.12 4.32
CA GLY A 168 5.46 3.79 4.01
C GLY A 168 5.30 3.30 2.57
N ILE A 169 4.93 4.19 1.64
CA ILE A 169 4.85 3.90 0.20
C ILE A 169 6.25 3.68 -0.39
N ASN A 170 6.38 2.69 -1.28
CA ASN A 170 7.65 2.33 -1.91
C ASN A 170 7.73 2.68 -3.41
N THR A 171 6.61 3.06 -4.04
CA THR A 171 6.51 3.32 -5.48
C THR A 171 5.61 4.53 -5.76
N TYR A 172 5.99 5.41 -6.68
CA TYR A 172 5.15 6.53 -7.13
C TYR A 172 5.02 6.51 -8.65
N SER A 173 3.77 6.42 -9.11
CA SER A 173 3.41 6.53 -10.51
C SER A 173 2.90 7.94 -10.81
N PHE A 174 3.61 8.63 -11.70
CA PHE A 174 3.25 9.97 -12.18
C PHE A 174 3.13 9.94 -13.71
N SER A 175 2.41 10.90 -14.31
CA SER A 175 2.52 11.15 -15.75
C SER A 175 3.44 12.32 -16.04
N ILE A 176 4.08 12.30 -17.21
CA ILE A 176 4.83 13.43 -17.76
C ILE A 176 3.84 14.24 -18.60
N SER A 177 3.73 15.56 -18.39
CA SER A 177 2.90 16.40 -19.24
C SER A 177 3.61 16.64 -20.57
N TRP A 178 3.03 16.15 -21.67
CA TRP A 178 3.61 16.27 -23.00
C TRP A 178 3.85 17.75 -23.35
N SER A 179 2.90 18.63 -23.01
CA SER A 179 3.01 20.06 -23.28
C SER A 179 4.01 20.81 -22.38
N ARG A 180 4.59 20.18 -21.34
CA ARG A 180 5.80 20.71 -20.66
C ARG A 180 7.09 20.39 -21.39
N ILE A 181 7.17 19.26 -22.08
CA ILE A 181 8.38 18.84 -22.80
C ILE A 181 8.42 19.44 -24.21
N TYR A 182 7.28 19.42 -24.92
CA TYR A 182 7.09 20.06 -26.22
C TYR A 182 5.86 20.99 -26.14
N PRO A 183 6.05 22.32 -26.00
CA PRO A 183 4.93 23.26 -25.83
C PRO A 183 3.95 23.32 -27.01
N PHE A 184 4.39 22.92 -28.21
CA PHE A 184 3.56 22.77 -29.41
C PHE A 184 3.26 21.30 -29.75
N GLY A 185 3.55 20.36 -28.84
CA GLY A 185 3.49 18.91 -29.04
C GLY A 185 4.67 18.32 -29.80
N SER A 186 5.26 19.07 -30.74
CA SER A 186 6.57 18.77 -31.33
C SER A 186 7.36 20.04 -31.63
N GLY A 187 8.53 19.92 -32.27
CA GLY A 187 9.44 21.04 -32.55
C GLY A 187 10.48 21.24 -31.44
N PRO A 188 10.67 22.46 -30.88
CA PRO A 188 11.65 22.70 -29.81
C PRO A 188 11.29 22.01 -28.49
N ILE A 189 12.29 21.41 -27.83
CA ILE A 189 12.18 20.89 -26.46
C ILE A 189 12.28 22.06 -25.47
N ASN A 190 11.41 22.07 -24.46
CA ASN A 190 11.53 22.95 -23.30
C ASN A 190 12.37 22.29 -22.21
N GLN A 191 13.58 22.83 -21.98
CA GLN A 191 14.51 22.29 -20.98
C GLN A 191 13.98 22.39 -19.54
N ALA A 192 13.19 23.40 -19.19
CA ALA A 192 12.68 23.55 -17.82
C ALA A 192 11.70 22.41 -17.46
N GLY A 193 10.90 21.94 -18.42
CA GLY A 193 10.08 20.72 -18.26
C GLY A 193 10.93 19.48 -18.02
N ILE A 194 12.05 19.32 -18.74
CA ILE A 194 13.02 18.23 -18.52
C ILE A 194 13.67 18.33 -17.13
N ASP A 195 14.04 19.53 -16.69
CA ASP A 195 14.70 19.77 -15.40
C ASP A 195 13.74 19.50 -14.22
N HIS A 196 12.46 19.88 -14.34
CA HIS A 196 11.42 19.59 -13.36
C HIS A 196 11.27 18.08 -13.10
N TYR A 197 10.99 17.28 -14.13
CA TYR A 197 10.80 15.83 -13.94
C TYR A 197 12.10 15.14 -13.51
N ASN A 198 13.27 15.68 -13.87
CA ASN A 198 14.54 15.21 -13.32
C ASN A 198 14.64 15.39 -11.80
N ASP A 199 14.28 16.54 -11.24
CA ASP A 199 14.31 16.79 -9.80
C ASP A 199 13.19 16.01 -9.06
N LEU A 200 12.02 15.80 -9.70
CA LEU A 200 10.97 14.89 -9.20
C LEU A 200 11.46 13.44 -9.08
N ILE A 201 12.02 12.88 -10.16
CA ILE A 201 12.57 11.51 -10.21
C ILE A 201 13.72 11.35 -9.20
N ASN A 202 14.64 12.33 -9.16
CA ASN A 202 15.75 12.34 -8.20
C ASN A 202 15.26 12.44 -6.75
N THR A 203 14.15 13.15 -6.52
CA THR A 203 13.53 13.23 -5.19
C THR A 203 12.83 11.93 -4.79
N CYS A 204 12.18 11.20 -5.72
CA CYS A 204 11.69 9.84 -5.44
C CYS A 204 12.83 8.94 -4.95
N ILE A 205 13.95 8.91 -5.69
CA ILE A 205 15.13 8.10 -5.35
C ILE A 205 15.76 8.53 -4.01
N LYS A 206 15.86 9.83 -3.75
CA LYS A 206 16.33 10.42 -2.47
C LYS A 206 15.52 9.91 -1.27
N TYR A 207 14.23 9.63 -1.45
CA TYR A 207 13.32 9.11 -0.43
C TYR A 207 13.09 7.58 -0.51
N ASN A 208 13.86 6.86 -1.33
CA ASN A 208 13.73 5.41 -1.55
C ASN A 208 12.33 5.01 -2.07
N ILE A 209 11.77 5.83 -2.95
CA ILE A 209 10.56 5.54 -3.73
C ILE A 209 10.98 5.24 -5.17
N THR A 210 10.49 4.12 -5.72
CA THR A 210 10.68 3.75 -7.12
C THR A 210 9.79 4.63 -8.00
N PRO A 211 10.35 5.39 -8.97
CA PRO A 211 9.56 6.15 -9.92
C PRO A 211 9.04 5.26 -11.06
N VAL A 212 7.75 5.37 -11.36
CA VAL A 212 7.05 4.78 -12.50
C VAL A 212 6.45 5.94 -13.31
N ALA A 213 6.58 5.92 -14.65
CA ALA A 213 6.18 7.06 -15.48
C ALA A 213 5.19 6.67 -16.58
N THR A 214 4.09 7.44 -16.66
CA THR A 214 3.15 7.41 -17.79
C THR A 214 3.52 8.52 -18.79
N LEU A 215 3.79 8.18 -20.05
CA LEU A 215 4.14 9.15 -21.09
C LEU A 215 2.98 10.07 -21.46
N TYR A 216 1.76 9.53 -21.61
CA TYR A 216 0.59 10.31 -21.98
C TYR A 216 -0.63 9.97 -21.12
N HIS A 217 -1.23 11.02 -20.55
CA HIS A 217 -2.36 10.90 -19.63
C HIS A 217 -3.45 11.92 -19.96
N TRP A 218 -3.99 11.79 -21.18
CA TRP A 218 -5.11 12.56 -21.74
C TRP A 218 -4.84 14.06 -22.03
N ASP A 219 -3.69 14.60 -21.63
CA ASP A 219 -3.32 16.01 -21.77
C ASP A 219 -2.76 16.39 -23.16
N THR A 220 -3.49 16.02 -24.22
CA THR A 220 -3.08 16.26 -25.63
C THR A 220 -2.66 17.72 -25.84
N PRO A 221 -1.43 18.00 -26.36
CA PRO A 221 -1.00 19.35 -26.66
C PRO A 221 -1.96 20.05 -27.63
N LEU A 222 -2.50 21.21 -27.23
CA LEU A 222 -3.58 21.88 -27.94
C LEU A 222 -3.22 22.20 -29.40
N PHE A 223 -1.96 22.52 -29.66
CA PHE A 223 -1.48 22.81 -31.00
C PHE A 223 -1.69 21.64 -31.98
N LEU A 224 -1.49 20.39 -31.54
CA LEU A 224 -1.71 19.20 -32.37
C LEU A 224 -3.21 18.94 -32.62
N GLN A 225 -4.05 19.21 -31.60
CA GLN A 225 -5.50 19.11 -31.73
C GLN A 225 -6.08 20.10 -32.75
N GLU A 226 -5.52 21.31 -32.86
CA GLU A 226 -5.93 22.29 -33.89
C GLU A 226 -5.20 22.12 -35.24
N LYS A 227 -3.95 21.61 -35.25
CA LYS A 227 -3.17 21.38 -36.48
C LYS A 227 -3.85 20.30 -37.33
N TYR A 228 -3.98 19.08 -36.81
CA TYR A 228 -4.47 17.91 -37.56
C TYR A 228 -5.53 17.08 -36.81
N GLY A 229 -5.84 17.40 -35.56
CA GLY A 229 -6.91 16.73 -34.81
C GLY A 229 -6.45 15.84 -33.66
N GLY A 230 -5.19 15.97 -33.23
CA GLY A 230 -4.64 15.12 -32.18
C GLY A 230 -4.68 13.67 -32.61
N TRP A 231 -5.27 12.81 -31.78
CA TRP A 231 -5.35 11.37 -32.04
C TRP A 231 -6.18 10.97 -33.27
N LEU A 232 -6.89 11.90 -33.92
CA LEU A 232 -7.61 11.64 -35.17
C LEU A 232 -6.71 11.54 -36.41
N SER A 233 -5.46 12.04 -36.38
CA SER A 233 -4.50 11.89 -37.48
C SER A 233 -3.39 10.92 -37.13
N GLU A 234 -2.95 10.13 -38.12
CA GLU A 234 -1.78 9.24 -38.01
C GLU A 234 -0.47 10.02 -37.75
N ASP A 235 -0.42 11.32 -38.08
CA ASP A 235 0.68 12.24 -37.73
C ASP A 235 1.06 12.18 -36.24
N ILE A 236 0.07 11.94 -35.36
CA ILE A 236 0.26 11.85 -33.90
C ILE A 236 1.25 10.75 -33.51
N VAL A 237 1.37 9.68 -34.31
CA VAL A 237 2.25 8.54 -34.06
C VAL A 237 3.71 9.00 -34.11
N ALA A 238 4.07 9.86 -35.07
CA ALA A 238 5.42 10.39 -35.23
C ALA A 238 5.76 11.46 -34.17
N ASP A 239 4.83 12.37 -33.88
CA ASP A 239 4.99 13.38 -32.82
C ASP A 239 5.12 12.71 -31.44
N PHE A 240 4.25 11.74 -31.12
CA PHE A 240 4.29 10.98 -29.86
C PHE A 240 5.56 10.14 -29.73
N THR A 241 5.98 9.44 -30.79
CA THR A 241 7.22 8.63 -30.76
C THR A 241 8.45 9.51 -30.54
N SER A 242 8.46 10.73 -31.10
CA SER A 242 9.53 11.72 -30.86
C SER A 242 9.55 12.20 -29.41
N TYR A 243 8.38 12.45 -28.82
CA TYR A 243 8.23 12.81 -27.41
C TYR A 243 8.61 11.66 -26.45
N ALA A 244 8.21 10.43 -26.76
CA ALA A 244 8.62 9.22 -26.06
C ALA A 244 10.15 9.08 -26.06
N LYS A 245 10.81 9.31 -27.21
CA LYS A 245 12.27 9.28 -27.33
C LYS A 245 12.96 10.22 -26.36
N THR A 246 12.60 11.50 -26.39
CA THR A 246 13.19 12.53 -25.50
C THR A 246 12.96 12.20 -24.03
N SER A 247 11.79 11.64 -23.68
CA SER A 247 11.48 11.21 -22.31
C SER A 247 12.32 10.00 -21.87
N TYR A 248 12.51 9.01 -22.74
CA TYR A 248 13.37 7.87 -22.46
C TYR A 248 14.85 8.30 -22.32
N GLU A 249 15.36 9.12 -23.23
CA GLU A 249 16.74 9.62 -23.20
C GLU A 249 17.03 10.50 -21.96
N ALA A 250 16.03 11.24 -21.46
CA ALA A 250 16.17 12.11 -20.29
C ALA A 250 15.99 11.41 -18.92
N PHE A 251 15.18 10.33 -18.86
CA PHE A 251 14.69 9.78 -17.58
C PHE A 251 14.85 8.25 -17.43
N GLY A 252 15.01 7.51 -18.53
CA GLY A 252 15.02 6.05 -18.56
C GLY A 252 16.28 5.41 -17.97
N ASP A 253 17.31 6.19 -17.63
CA ASP A 253 18.42 5.73 -16.80
C ASP A 253 17.94 5.34 -15.39
N ARG A 254 16.94 6.06 -14.86
CA ARG A 254 16.37 5.93 -13.51
C ARG A 254 14.98 5.28 -13.47
N VAL A 255 14.10 5.59 -14.43
CA VAL A 255 12.74 5.03 -14.51
C VAL A 255 12.78 3.67 -15.23
N LYS A 256 12.30 2.60 -14.56
CA LYS A 256 12.38 1.21 -15.05
C LYS A 256 11.03 0.53 -15.31
N THR A 257 9.93 1.26 -15.09
CA THR A 257 8.59 0.82 -15.47
C THR A 257 7.89 2.01 -16.12
N TRP A 258 7.38 1.79 -17.33
CA TRP A 258 6.80 2.81 -18.18
C TRP A 258 5.42 2.39 -18.69
N PHE A 259 4.50 3.35 -18.71
CA PHE A 259 3.21 3.21 -19.37
C PHE A 259 3.16 4.20 -20.54
N THR A 260 2.94 3.74 -21.76
CA THR A 260 2.91 4.66 -22.92
C THR A 260 1.68 5.57 -22.88
N VAL A 261 0.53 5.00 -22.52
CA VAL A 261 -0.79 5.64 -22.62
C VAL A 261 -1.65 5.21 -21.43
N ASN A 262 -2.40 6.17 -20.89
CA ASN A 262 -3.43 5.95 -19.87
C ASN A 262 -4.80 5.64 -20.48
N GLU A 263 -5.47 4.58 -20.02
CA GLU A 263 -6.89 4.26 -20.24
C GLU A 263 -7.41 4.66 -21.64
N PRO A 264 -6.93 4.01 -22.72
CA PRO A 264 -7.09 4.53 -24.08
C PRO A 264 -8.55 4.57 -24.55
N ILE A 265 -9.37 3.63 -24.06
CA ILE A 265 -10.82 3.62 -24.30
C ILE A 265 -11.50 4.90 -23.82
N VAL A 266 -11.09 5.48 -22.69
CA VAL A 266 -11.78 6.62 -22.09
C VAL A 266 -11.56 7.90 -22.90
N PHE A 267 -10.32 8.26 -23.22
CA PHE A 267 -10.07 9.49 -24.00
C PHE A 267 -10.38 9.32 -25.49
N CYS A 268 -10.29 8.12 -26.06
CA CYS A 268 -10.81 7.89 -27.41
C CYS A 268 -12.35 7.96 -27.44
N GLY A 269 -13.03 7.48 -26.41
CA GLY A 269 -14.48 7.63 -26.21
C GLY A 269 -14.96 9.07 -26.01
N GLN A 270 -14.06 10.02 -25.70
CA GLN A 270 -14.36 11.45 -25.64
C GLN A 270 -14.38 12.13 -27.02
N TYR A 271 -14.03 11.44 -28.11
CA TYR A 271 -14.20 11.98 -29.46
C TYR A 271 -15.63 11.70 -30.00
N PRO A 272 -16.29 12.66 -30.67
CA PRO A 272 -15.80 14.01 -30.98
C PRO A 272 -15.75 14.93 -29.75
N LEU A 273 -14.63 15.64 -29.61
CA LEU A 273 -14.51 16.74 -28.64
C LEU A 273 -15.58 17.82 -28.91
N PRO A 274 -16.01 18.60 -27.90
CA PRO A 274 -17.10 19.57 -28.01
C PRO A 274 -17.03 20.45 -29.26
N ALA A 275 -18.07 20.36 -30.10
CA ALA A 275 -18.19 21.11 -31.33
C ALA A 275 -18.10 22.63 -31.08
N GLN A 276 -17.57 23.37 -32.06
CA GLN A 276 -17.24 24.80 -31.98
C GLN A 276 -16.08 25.18 -31.02
N TYR A 277 -15.58 24.24 -30.19
CA TYR A 277 -14.43 24.48 -29.31
C TYR A 277 -13.10 23.94 -29.85
N PHE A 278 -13.12 23.18 -30.95
CA PHE A 278 -11.94 22.77 -31.71
C PHE A 278 -12.25 22.85 -33.20
N LYS A 279 -11.23 22.83 -34.05
CA LYS A 279 -11.37 22.57 -35.49
C LYS A 279 -12.22 21.32 -35.74
N ASN A 280 -13.18 21.41 -36.65
CA ASN A 280 -13.95 20.25 -37.10
C ASN A 280 -13.14 19.41 -38.11
N PHE A 281 -13.26 18.09 -38.03
CA PHE A 281 -12.62 17.14 -38.94
C PHE A 281 -13.67 16.41 -39.80
N THR A 282 -13.24 15.85 -40.93
CA THR A 282 -14.13 15.18 -41.90
C THR A 282 -14.57 13.78 -41.48
N ILE A 283 -13.96 13.20 -40.44
CA ILE A 283 -14.29 11.88 -39.92
C ILE A 283 -15.66 11.93 -39.21
N PRO A 284 -16.65 11.11 -39.62
CA PRO A 284 -17.95 11.00 -38.95
C PRO A 284 -17.84 10.73 -37.45
N TYR A 285 -18.69 11.38 -36.64
CA TYR A 285 -18.58 11.37 -35.18
C TYR A 285 -18.53 9.96 -34.55
N LYS A 286 -19.39 9.01 -35.00
CA LYS A 286 -19.37 7.62 -34.51
C LYS A 286 -18.04 6.88 -34.79
N GLN A 287 -17.28 7.31 -35.80
CA GLN A 287 -16.03 6.67 -36.23
C GLN A 287 -14.79 7.25 -35.55
N GLN A 288 -14.85 8.49 -35.05
CA GLN A 288 -13.69 9.18 -34.46
C GLN A 288 -13.00 8.43 -33.31
N PRO A 289 -13.71 7.76 -32.37
CA PRO A 289 -13.07 6.91 -31.36
C PRO A 289 -12.18 5.80 -31.94
N TYR A 290 -12.52 5.27 -33.12
CA TYR A 290 -11.79 4.17 -33.78
C TYR A 290 -10.58 4.66 -34.57
N PHE A 291 -10.64 5.86 -35.15
CA PHE A 291 -9.43 6.55 -35.65
C PHE A 291 -8.45 6.83 -34.51
N CYS A 292 -8.94 7.34 -33.38
CA CYS A 292 -8.14 7.50 -32.16
C CYS A 292 -7.54 6.16 -31.71
N GLY A 293 -8.35 5.10 -31.60
CA GLY A 293 -7.89 3.77 -31.19
C GLY A 293 -6.79 3.19 -32.09
N ARG A 294 -6.93 3.31 -33.41
CA ARG A 294 -5.90 2.87 -34.39
C ARG A 294 -4.56 3.56 -34.13
N ASN A 295 -4.59 4.89 -34.04
CA ASN A 295 -3.39 5.71 -33.89
C ASN A 295 -2.74 5.51 -32.51
N VAL A 296 -3.53 5.26 -31.46
CA VAL A 296 -3.04 4.92 -30.12
C VAL A 296 -2.33 3.57 -30.09
N VAL A 297 -2.89 2.53 -30.72
CA VAL A 297 -2.25 1.20 -30.80
C VAL A 297 -0.91 1.27 -31.52
N LEU A 298 -0.83 2.02 -32.63
CA LEU A 298 0.43 2.24 -33.35
C LEU A 298 1.44 3.09 -32.54
N ALA A 299 0.98 4.18 -31.91
CA ALA A 299 1.82 5.05 -31.09
C ALA A 299 2.41 4.31 -29.88
N HIS A 300 1.62 3.46 -29.22
CA HIS A 300 2.09 2.55 -28.19
C HIS A 300 3.14 1.57 -28.76
N ALA A 301 2.85 0.90 -29.88
CA ALA A 301 3.75 -0.09 -30.46
C ALA A 301 5.11 0.52 -30.85
N HIS A 302 5.12 1.68 -31.52
CA HIS A 302 6.35 2.41 -31.82
C HIS A 302 7.10 2.83 -30.55
N ALA A 303 6.42 3.41 -29.56
CA ALA A 303 7.03 3.82 -28.30
C ALA A 303 7.59 2.64 -27.49
N TYR A 304 6.98 1.44 -27.57
CA TYR A 304 7.51 0.22 -26.97
C TYR A 304 8.80 -0.25 -27.67
N ARG A 305 8.79 -0.40 -29.00
CA ARG A 305 9.98 -0.89 -29.74
C ARG A 305 11.16 0.07 -29.57
N LEU A 306 10.89 1.37 -29.59
CA LEU A 306 11.85 2.43 -29.27
C LEU A 306 12.41 2.30 -27.83
N ALA A 307 11.58 2.01 -26.83
CA ALA A 307 12.05 1.81 -25.46
C ALA A 307 13.01 0.61 -25.36
N LYS A 308 12.74 -0.49 -26.06
CA LYS A 308 13.66 -1.65 -26.12
C LYS A 308 15.00 -1.28 -26.76
N GLU A 309 15.00 -0.42 -27.78
CA GLU A 309 16.22 0.07 -28.43
C GLU A 309 17.04 1.02 -27.53
N VAL A 310 16.38 2.00 -26.90
CA VAL A 310 17.04 3.09 -26.15
C VAL A 310 17.39 2.68 -24.70
N LEU A 311 16.53 1.89 -24.05
CA LEU A 311 16.63 1.55 -22.61
C LEU A 311 16.96 0.08 -22.34
N GLY A 312 16.97 -0.76 -23.37
CA GLY A 312 17.24 -2.19 -23.27
C GLY A 312 16.09 -3.00 -22.66
N ASN A 313 16.26 -4.33 -22.68
CA ASN A 313 15.21 -5.28 -22.30
C ASN A 313 14.89 -5.30 -20.80
N ASP A 314 15.78 -4.83 -19.94
CA ASP A 314 15.59 -4.79 -18.47
C ASP A 314 14.55 -3.74 -18.02
N THR A 315 14.14 -2.84 -18.93
CA THR A 315 13.11 -1.82 -18.68
C THR A 315 11.73 -2.37 -19.06
N LEU A 316 10.78 -2.33 -18.12
CA LEU A 316 9.40 -2.78 -18.33
C LEU A 316 8.54 -1.68 -18.96
N VAL A 317 7.76 -2.02 -19.99
CA VAL A 317 6.97 -1.10 -20.80
C VAL A 317 5.66 -1.75 -21.22
N THR A 318 4.54 -1.04 -21.06
CA THR A 318 3.22 -1.46 -21.51
C THR A 318 2.31 -0.23 -21.66
N PHE A 319 0.99 -0.40 -21.68
CA PHE A 319 -0.02 0.66 -21.53
C PHE A 319 -1.05 0.27 -20.46
N LYS A 320 -1.78 1.23 -19.91
CA LYS A 320 -2.79 0.98 -18.86
C LYS A 320 -4.17 0.78 -19.52
N ASN A 321 -4.77 -0.39 -19.34
CA ASN A 321 -6.18 -0.67 -19.68
C ASN A 321 -7.10 -0.28 -18.52
N ASN A 322 -8.42 -0.21 -18.73
CA ASN A 322 -9.40 -0.13 -17.62
C ASN A 322 -10.71 -0.87 -17.91
N GLY A 323 -11.56 -0.91 -16.88
CA GLY A 323 -12.76 -1.74 -16.82
C GLY A 323 -12.69 -2.69 -15.64
N GLY A 324 -12.78 -3.99 -15.89
CA GLY A 324 -12.81 -5.03 -14.87
C GLY A 324 -13.60 -6.27 -15.32
N LEU A 325 -13.84 -7.19 -14.39
CA LEU A 325 -14.62 -8.41 -14.64
C LEU A 325 -16.03 -8.07 -15.16
N LYS A 326 -16.38 -8.57 -16.34
CA LYS A 326 -17.76 -8.55 -16.84
C LYS A 326 -18.50 -9.76 -16.29
N VAL A 327 -19.44 -9.52 -15.39
CA VAL A 327 -20.26 -10.56 -14.75
C VAL A 327 -21.54 -10.72 -15.57
N PRO A 328 -21.92 -11.93 -16.03
CA PRO A 328 -23.19 -12.11 -16.72
C PRO A 328 -24.37 -11.91 -15.75
N LEU A 329 -25.51 -11.40 -16.25
CA LEU A 329 -26.74 -11.32 -15.44
C LEU A 329 -27.37 -12.71 -15.21
N THR A 330 -27.25 -13.60 -16.19
CA THR A 330 -27.76 -14.98 -16.16
C THR A 330 -26.79 -15.97 -16.82
N ASP A 331 -26.91 -17.26 -16.54
CA ASP A 331 -26.15 -18.33 -17.23
C ASP A 331 -26.61 -18.59 -18.69
N SER A 332 -27.15 -17.58 -19.37
CA SER A 332 -27.66 -17.69 -20.74
C SER A 332 -26.55 -17.59 -21.80
N ALA A 333 -26.80 -18.16 -22.99
CA ALA A 333 -25.86 -18.06 -24.11
C ALA A 333 -25.82 -16.64 -24.69
N GLU A 334 -26.91 -15.91 -24.52
CA GLU A 334 -27.14 -14.54 -24.93
C GLU A 334 -26.34 -13.57 -24.04
N ASP A 335 -26.39 -13.73 -22.71
CA ASP A 335 -25.55 -12.94 -21.80
C ASP A 335 -24.07 -13.28 -21.94
N ALA A 336 -23.72 -14.55 -22.18
CA ALA A 336 -22.33 -14.94 -22.47
C ALA A 336 -21.79 -14.26 -23.74
N GLN A 337 -22.61 -14.12 -24.79
CA GLN A 337 -22.25 -13.35 -25.98
C GLN A 337 -22.13 -11.84 -25.68
N ALA A 338 -23.05 -11.27 -24.90
CA ALA A 338 -23.00 -9.87 -24.49
C ALA A 338 -21.75 -9.55 -23.65
N VAL A 339 -21.38 -10.44 -22.72
CA VAL A 339 -20.13 -10.39 -21.95
C VAL A 339 -18.91 -10.44 -22.86
N GLN A 340 -18.89 -11.31 -23.88
CA GLN A 340 -17.79 -11.36 -24.83
C GLN A 340 -17.67 -10.04 -25.61
N ARG A 341 -18.78 -9.52 -26.17
CA ARG A 341 -18.77 -8.22 -26.86
C ARG A 341 -18.37 -7.06 -25.94
N ALA A 342 -18.70 -7.13 -24.65
CA ALA A 342 -18.28 -6.16 -23.64
C ALA A 342 -16.78 -6.23 -23.31
N TYR A 343 -16.13 -7.40 -23.44
CA TYR A 343 -14.67 -7.48 -23.47
C TYR A 343 -14.12 -6.90 -24.78
N ASP A 344 -14.67 -7.31 -25.93
CA ASP A 344 -14.15 -6.96 -27.24
C ASP A 344 -14.14 -5.45 -27.48
N TYR A 345 -15.19 -4.74 -27.06
CA TYR A 345 -15.33 -3.29 -27.22
C TYR A 345 -14.76 -2.45 -26.06
N ASN A 346 -14.06 -3.06 -25.08
CA ASN A 346 -13.40 -2.35 -23.98
C ASN A 346 -11.92 -2.76 -23.85
N GLU A 347 -11.57 -3.72 -22.98
CA GLU A 347 -10.18 -4.17 -22.80
C GLU A 347 -9.63 -4.82 -24.07
N GLY A 348 -10.44 -5.64 -24.77
CA GLY A 348 -10.04 -6.40 -25.96
C GLY A 348 -9.67 -5.52 -27.15
N TRP A 349 -10.36 -4.39 -27.33
CA TRP A 349 -10.10 -3.40 -28.40
C TRP A 349 -8.64 -2.91 -28.38
N PHE A 350 -8.01 -2.83 -27.21
CA PHE A 350 -6.60 -2.47 -27.09
C PHE A 350 -5.69 -3.66 -26.77
N SER A 351 -6.17 -4.63 -25.99
CA SER A 351 -5.35 -5.76 -25.51
C SER A 351 -5.20 -6.90 -26.50
N ASP A 352 -6.24 -7.29 -27.24
CA ASP A 352 -6.13 -8.41 -28.18
C ASP A 352 -5.13 -8.16 -29.33
N PRO A 353 -5.03 -6.94 -29.93
CA PRO A 353 -3.95 -6.62 -30.86
C PRO A 353 -2.55 -6.83 -30.26
N ILE A 354 -2.33 -6.36 -29.03
CA ILE A 354 -1.00 -6.28 -28.43
C ILE A 354 -0.58 -7.63 -27.82
N PHE A 355 -1.49 -8.35 -27.18
CA PHE A 355 -1.20 -9.60 -26.47
C PHE A 355 -1.47 -10.86 -27.33
N LEU A 356 -2.48 -10.86 -28.22
CA LEU A 356 -3.00 -12.09 -28.83
C LEU A 356 -2.81 -12.20 -30.36
N THR A 357 -3.31 -11.25 -31.14
CA THR A 357 -3.53 -11.43 -32.60
C THR A 357 -2.65 -10.54 -33.49
N GLY A 358 -2.40 -9.29 -33.08
CA GLY A 358 -1.85 -8.23 -33.94
C GLY A 358 -2.93 -7.35 -34.61
N THR A 359 -4.22 -7.67 -34.46
CA THR A 359 -5.37 -6.92 -35.00
C THR A 359 -6.50 -6.87 -33.98
N TRP A 360 -7.62 -6.22 -34.26
CA TRP A 360 -8.72 -6.13 -33.30
C TRP A 360 -9.46 -7.47 -33.08
N PRO A 361 -10.25 -7.62 -31.99
CA PRO A 361 -11.19 -8.72 -31.86
C PRO A 361 -12.18 -8.74 -33.04
N ASP A 362 -12.56 -9.92 -33.51
CA ASP A 362 -13.36 -10.10 -34.75
C ASP A 362 -14.60 -9.17 -34.81
N SER A 363 -15.33 -8.99 -33.71
CA SER A 363 -16.52 -8.12 -33.66
C SER A 363 -16.24 -6.62 -33.78
N VAL A 364 -15.01 -6.19 -33.47
CA VAL A 364 -14.54 -4.81 -33.64
C VAL A 364 -13.92 -4.65 -35.03
N ASP A 365 -13.10 -5.62 -35.46
CA ASP A 365 -12.46 -5.66 -36.78
C ASP A 365 -13.51 -5.64 -37.90
N GLU A 366 -14.60 -6.42 -37.77
CA GLU A 366 -15.79 -6.39 -38.63
C GLU A 366 -16.36 -4.96 -38.75
N TYR A 367 -16.62 -4.30 -37.62
CA TYR A 367 -17.23 -2.97 -37.61
C TYR A 367 -16.32 -1.91 -38.24
N VAL A 368 -15.06 -1.84 -37.80
CA VAL A 368 -14.12 -0.81 -38.24
C VAL A 368 -13.66 -0.99 -39.69
N SER A 369 -13.64 -2.22 -40.22
CA SER A 369 -13.30 -2.48 -41.63
C SER A 369 -14.24 -1.80 -42.63
N THR A 370 -15.41 -1.33 -42.18
CA THR A 370 -16.35 -0.55 -43.00
C THR A 370 -15.92 0.90 -43.25
N PHE A 371 -14.92 1.42 -42.52
CA PHE A 371 -14.43 2.80 -42.67
C PHE A 371 -12.94 3.05 -42.36
N LEU A 372 -12.21 2.06 -41.86
CA LEU A 372 -10.76 2.07 -41.68
C LEU A 372 -10.11 0.97 -42.52
N GLU A 373 -8.96 1.28 -43.11
CA GLU A 373 -8.09 0.27 -43.70
C GLU A 373 -7.54 -0.67 -42.60
N PRO A 374 -7.54 -1.99 -42.81
CA PRO A 374 -7.03 -2.95 -41.82
C PRO A 374 -5.52 -2.77 -41.61
N PHE A 375 -5.02 -3.16 -40.43
CA PHE A 375 -3.58 -3.16 -40.17
C PHE A 375 -2.84 -4.01 -41.22
N THR A 376 -1.78 -3.45 -41.80
CA THR A 376 -0.85 -4.17 -42.68
C THR A 376 -0.08 -5.23 -41.91
N ASP A 377 0.54 -6.18 -42.61
CA ASP A 377 1.29 -7.27 -41.95
C ASP A 377 2.52 -6.75 -41.19
N ASP A 378 3.14 -5.66 -41.67
CA ASP A 378 4.23 -4.96 -40.96
C ASP A 378 3.72 -4.27 -39.68
N GLU A 379 2.53 -3.65 -39.70
CA GLU A 379 1.90 -3.08 -38.50
C GLU A 379 1.48 -4.17 -37.50
N LYS A 380 0.87 -5.27 -37.97
CA LYS A 380 0.54 -6.45 -37.13
C LYS A 380 1.78 -7.01 -36.43
N ALA A 381 2.91 -7.07 -37.14
CA ALA A 381 4.20 -7.49 -36.58
C ALA A 381 4.81 -6.44 -35.63
N LEU A 382 4.58 -5.15 -35.87
CA LEU A 382 4.99 -4.06 -34.98
C LEU A 382 4.20 -4.09 -33.66
N ILE A 383 2.88 -4.31 -33.72
CA ILE A 383 1.94 -4.28 -32.59
C ILE A 383 2.06 -5.55 -31.74
N LYS A 384 2.06 -6.75 -32.34
CA LYS A 384 1.98 -8.00 -31.58
C LYS A 384 3.20 -8.20 -30.68
N GLY A 385 2.96 -8.38 -29.38
CA GLY A 385 4.00 -8.48 -28.36
C GLY A 385 4.76 -7.16 -28.12
N SER A 386 4.06 -6.02 -28.16
CA SER A 386 4.62 -4.71 -27.78
C SER A 386 4.53 -4.44 -26.26
N THR A 387 4.77 -5.44 -25.43
CA THR A 387 4.51 -5.39 -23.98
C THR A 387 5.41 -6.34 -23.18
N ASP A 388 5.75 -5.96 -21.94
CA ASP A 388 6.42 -6.83 -20.96
C ASP A 388 5.50 -7.30 -19.82
N LEU A 389 4.31 -6.69 -19.64
CA LEU A 389 3.35 -6.98 -18.55
C LEU A 389 1.94 -6.43 -18.84
N TYR A 390 0.92 -6.97 -18.18
CA TYR A 390 -0.43 -6.40 -18.22
C TYR A 390 -0.61 -5.35 -17.11
N ALA A 391 -0.99 -4.12 -17.47
CA ALA A 391 -1.33 -3.07 -16.54
C ALA A 391 -2.81 -2.71 -16.67
N HIS A 392 -3.53 -2.72 -15.55
CA HIS A 392 -4.97 -2.49 -15.54
C HIS A 392 -5.47 -1.64 -14.37
N ASP A 393 -6.25 -0.63 -14.71
CA ASP A 393 -6.91 0.32 -13.81
C ASP A 393 -8.25 -0.29 -13.41
N SER A 394 -8.22 -0.97 -12.27
CA SER A 394 -9.09 -2.09 -11.93
C SER A 394 -10.13 -1.69 -10.86
N TYR A 395 -10.71 -0.50 -11.03
CA TYR A 395 -11.51 0.19 -10.01
C TYR A 395 -12.75 -0.58 -9.52
N THR A 396 -13.49 -1.20 -10.43
CA THR A 396 -14.76 -1.88 -10.17
C THR A 396 -14.99 -2.99 -11.19
N SER A 397 -16.00 -3.82 -10.97
CA SER A 397 -16.60 -4.67 -12.01
C SER A 397 -18.11 -4.45 -12.07
N GLN A 398 -18.77 -4.94 -13.13
CA GLN A 398 -20.16 -4.59 -13.47
C GLN A 398 -20.88 -5.81 -14.07
N ILE A 399 -22.22 -5.82 -14.01
CA ILE A 399 -23.05 -6.83 -14.67
C ILE A 399 -23.29 -6.44 -16.14
N TYR A 400 -23.21 -7.41 -17.05
CA TYR A 400 -23.43 -7.27 -18.49
C TYR A 400 -24.41 -8.34 -18.98
N PHE A 401 -25.25 -7.98 -19.95
CA PHE A 401 -26.34 -8.84 -20.43
C PHE A 401 -26.78 -8.46 -21.84
N ALA A 402 -27.55 -9.33 -22.49
CA ALA A 402 -28.06 -9.09 -23.84
C ALA A 402 -29.04 -7.89 -23.90
N PRO A 403 -29.14 -7.18 -25.03
CA PRO A 403 -30.23 -6.24 -25.27
C PRO A 403 -31.59 -6.92 -25.24
N ASP A 404 -32.64 -6.24 -24.76
CA ASP A 404 -34.01 -6.79 -24.66
C ASP A 404 -34.57 -7.24 -26.03
N ASP A 405 -34.24 -6.52 -27.11
CA ASP A 405 -34.58 -6.87 -28.50
C ASP A 405 -33.68 -7.97 -29.11
N GLY A 406 -32.66 -8.43 -28.38
CA GLY A 406 -31.65 -9.39 -28.83
C GLY A 406 -30.45 -8.77 -29.57
N ILE A 407 -29.31 -9.48 -29.52
CA ILE A 407 -28.04 -9.04 -30.12
C ILE A 407 -28.16 -8.89 -31.65
N GLU A 408 -28.78 -9.85 -32.34
CA GLU A 408 -28.97 -9.81 -33.80
C GLU A 408 -29.83 -8.60 -34.24
N SER A 409 -30.88 -8.27 -33.49
CA SER A 409 -31.74 -7.09 -33.77
C SER A 409 -30.97 -5.78 -33.57
N CYS A 410 -30.11 -5.71 -32.56
CA CYS A 410 -29.20 -4.59 -32.35
C CYS A 410 -28.17 -4.45 -33.49
N LEU A 411 -27.51 -5.53 -33.91
CA LEU A 411 -26.50 -5.52 -34.97
C LEU A 411 -27.06 -5.06 -36.32
N ASN A 412 -28.28 -5.47 -36.65
CA ASN A 412 -28.99 -5.05 -37.86
C ASN A 412 -29.56 -3.61 -37.80
N ASN A 413 -29.29 -2.84 -36.74
CA ASN A 413 -29.83 -1.49 -36.56
C ASN A 413 -28.78 -0.48 -36.05
N GLU A 414 -28.12 0.24 -36.97
CA GLU A 414 -27.15 1.29 -36.65
C GLU A 414 -27.69 2.47 -35.82
N THR A 415 -29.02 2.57 -35.67
CA THR A 415 -29.68 3.60 -34.84
C THR A 415 -29.95 3.14 -33.41
N ASN A 416 -29.75 1.86 -33.10
CA ASN A 416 -29.83 1.34 -31.74
C ASN A 416 -28.74 2.00 -30.86
N PRO A 417 -29.05 2.49 -29.64
CA PRO A 417 -28.08 3.17 -28.79
C PRO A 417 -26.95 2.27 -28.27
N LEU A 418 -27.12 0.94 -28.30
CA LEU A 418 -26.09 -0.03 -27.91
C LEU A 418 -25.19 -0.44 -29.09
N TRP A 419 -25.57 -0.14 -30.34
CA TRP A 419 -24.78 -0.48 -31.51
C TRP A 419 -23.51 0.39 -31.61
N PRO A 420 -22.33 -0.18 -31.94
CA PRO A 420 -22.08 -1.55 -32.41
C PRO A 420 -21.78 -2.59 -31.31
N GLY A 421 -21.63 -2.16 -30.05
CA GLY A 421 -21.28 -3.05 -28.93
C GLY A 421 -22.34 -4.14 -28.68
N CYS A 422 -23.62 -3.78 -28.73
CA CYS A 422 -24.78 -4.66 -28.58
C CYS A 422 -24.78 -5.53 -27.32
N PHE A 423 -24.39 -4.92 -26.20
CA PHE A 423 -24.56 -5.42 -24.83
C PHE A 423 -25.20 -4.31 -23.98
N ASN A 424 -25.91 -4.69 -22.92
CA ASN A 424 -26.42 -3.79 -21.89
C ASN A 424 -25.64 -3.99 -20.58
N THR A 425 -25.73 -3.03 -19.64
CA THR A 425 -24.91 -3.00 -18.42
C THR A 425 -25.71 -2.59 -17.19
N SER A 426 -25.34 -3.09 -16.00
CA SER A 426 -26.04 -2.79 -14.74
C SER A 426 -25.12 -2.85 -13.52
N TYR A 427 -25.38 -1.95 -12.55
CA TYR A 427 -24.82 -2.04 -11.20
C TYR A 427 -25.82 -2.62 -10.18
N THR A 428 -27.02 -3.04 -10.62
CA THR A 428 -27.98 -3.82 -9.83
C THR A 428 -28.17 -5.24 -10.38
N TYR A 429 -28.29 -6.22 -9.49
CA TYR A 429 -28.77 -7.56 -9.82
C TYR A 429 -30.24 -7.52 -10.31
N SER A 430 -30.76 -8.63 -10.84
CA SER A 430 -32.13 -8.69 -11.33
C SER A 430 -33.16 -8.45 -10.20
N ILE A 431 -34.38 -8.06 -10.57
CA ILE A 431 -35.49 -7.92 -9.61
C ILE A 431 -35.85 -9.27 -8.98
N ALA A 432 -35.60 -10.40 -9.64
CA ALA A 432 -35.78 -11.73 -9.07
C ALA A 432 -34.75 -12.04 -7.97
N ASP A 433 -33.53 -11.49 -8.11
CA ASP A 433 -32.44 -11.56 -7.12
C ASP A 433 -32.52 -10.44 -6.06
N GLY A 434 -33.64 -9.73 -6.01
CA GLY A 434 -33.94 -8.68 -5.03
C GLY A 434 -33.49 -7.27 -5.42
N GLY A 435 -32.94 -7.06 -6.61
CA GLY A 435 -32.60 -5.72 -7.13
C GLY A 435 -31.47 -4.99 -6.39
N TRP A 436 -30.65 -5.71 -5.64
CA TRP A 436 -29.54 -5.14 -4.87
C TRP A 436 -28.44 -4.57 -5.77
N LEU A 437 -27.72 -3.55 -5.29
CA LEU A 437 -26.48 -3.11 -5.93
C LEU A 437 -25.40 -4.19 -5.82
N VAL A 438 -24.49 -4.24 -6.81
CA VAL A 438 -23.31 -5.13 -6.82
C VAL A 438 -22.33 -4.86 -5.66
N GLY A 439 -22.42 -3.68 -5.06
CA GLY A 439 -21.69 -3.28 -3.86
C GLY A 439 -22.04 -1.84 -3.45
N PRO A 440 -21.49 -1.32 -2.34
CA PRO A 440 -21.63 0.09 -1.97
C PRO A 440 -21.22 1.04 -3.11
N ALA A 441 -22.12 1.94 -3.52
CA ALA A 441 -21.82 2.97 -4.50
C ALA A 441 -20.86 4.03 -3.95
N ALA A 442 -20.05 4.62 -4.84
CA ALA A 442 -19.19 5.76 -4.54
C ALA A 442 -19.99 7.09 -4.55
N ASP A 443 -19.28 8.22 -4.57
CA ASP A 443 -19.91 9.53 -4.75
C ASP A 443 -20.80 9.58 -6.02
N PRO A 444 -21.98 10.22 -6.00
CA PRO A 444 -22.88 10.29 -7.15
C PRO A 444 -22.28 10.90 -8.44
N LEU A 445 -21.21 11.72 -8.34
CA LEU A 445 -20.49 12.24 -9.50
C LEU A 445 -19.49 11.22 -10.09
N ALA A 446 -19.20 10.13 -9.37
CA ALA A 446 -18.51 8.92 -9.82
C ALA A 446 -19.49 7.73 -9.89
N SER A 447 -20.69 7.93 -10.47
CA SER A 447 -21.77 6.93 -10.52
C SER A 447 -21.43 5.59 -11.19
N TRP A 448 -20.31 5.53 -11.91
CA TRP A 448 -19.74 4.30 -12.46
C TRP A 448 -19.03 3.42 -11.41
N LEU A 449 -18.66 3.97 -10.24
CA LEU A 449 -17.80 3.30 -9.27
C LEU A 449 -18.60 2.67 -8.12
N HIS A 450 -18.42 1.36 -7.94
CA HIS A 450 -19.00 0.59 -6.84
C HIS A 450 -17.91 -0.25 -6.17
N LYS A 451 -17.99 -0.44 -4.85
CA LYS A 451 -17.06 -1.31 -4.10
C LYS A 451 -17.40 -2.77 -4.41
N THR A 452 -16.76 -3.29 -5.44
CA THR A 452 -16.90 -4.67 -5.96
C THR A 452 -15.62 -5.48 -5.72
N THR A 453 -14.97 -5.23 -4.58
CA THR A 453 -13.71 -5.85 -4.11
C THR A 453 -13.73 -7.37 -4.13
N ASP A 454 -14.92 -7.96 -4.04
CA ASP A 454 -15.16 -9.40 -3.90
C ASP A 454 -14.81 -10.16 -5.19
N TRP A 455 -14.78 -9.46 -6.34
CA TRP A 455 -14.48 -10.00 -7.67
C TRP A 455 -13.01 -9.87 -8.10
N ILE A 456 -12.17 -9.17 -7.32
CA ILE A 456 -10.75 -8.92 -7.67
C ILE A 456 -9.92 -10.20 -7.88
N PRO A 457 -10.06 -11.29 -7.07
CA PRO A 457 -9.36 -12.55 -7.36
C PRO A 457 -9.72 -13.11 -8.75
N ALA A 458 -11.02 -13.18 -9.06
CA ALA A 458 -11.50 -13.69 -10.35
C ALA A 458 -11.07 -12.80 -11.53
N TRP A 459 -11.01 -11.47 -11.31
CA TRP A 459 -10.51 -10.54 -12.32
C TRP A 459 -9.02 -10.75 -12.65
N LEU A 460 -8.18 -10.89 -11.63
CA LEU A 460 -6.74 -11.11 -11.79
C LEU A 460 -6.45 -12.46 -12.47
N HIS A 461 -7.23 -13.51 -12.15
CA HIS A 461 -7.19 -14.78 -12.89
C HIS A 461 -7.66 -14.64 -14.34
N TYR A 462 -8.71 -13.86 -14.61
CA TYR A 462 -9.18 -13.62 -15.99
C TYR A 462 -8.07 -12.98 -16.83
N ILE A 463 -7.43 -11.90 -16.34
CA ILE A 463 -6.30 -11.25 -17.02
C ILE A 463 -5.20 -12.27 -17.34
N ASN A 464 -4.77 -13.02 -16.33
CA ASN A 464 -3.70 -14.02 -16.45
C ASN A 464 -4.02 -15.08 -17.52
N ASN A 465 -5.28 -15.50 -17.62
CA ASN A 465 -5.68 -16.62 -18.46
C ASN A 465 -6.06 -16.20 -19.90
N LYS A 466 -6.69 -15.03 -20.09
CA LYS A 466 -7.10 -14.48 -21.40
C LYS A 466 -5.93 -13.85 -22.16
N TRP A 467 -5.15 -12.97 -21.54
CA TRP A 467 -4.09 -12.21 -22.24
C TRP A 467 -2.66 -12.75 -21.99
N GLN A 468 -2.49 -13.65 -21.02
CA GLN A 468 -1.24 -14.41 -20.78
C GLN A 468 0.03 -13.54 -20.85
N PRO A 469 0.10 -12.45 -20.04
CA PRO A 469 1.20 -11.50 -20.12
C PRO A 469 2.58 -12.15 -19.91
N PRO A 470 3.67 -11.56 -20.43
CA PRO A 470 5.00 -12.14 -20.31
C PRO A 470 5.39 -12.44 -18.85
N GLU A 471 5.77 -13.69 -18.60
CA GLU A 471 6.06 -14.22 -17.24
C GLU A 471 4.89 -14.05 -16.23
N GLY A 472 3.66 -13.97 -16.72
CA GLY A 472 2.43 -13.78 -15.93
C GLY A 472 2.31 -12.40 -15.28
N ARG A 473 3.19 -11.44 -15.60
CA ARG A 473 3.31 -10.16 -14.89
C ARG A 473 2.03 -9.33 -15.02
N ILE A 474 1.43 -9.00 -13.88
CA ILE A 474 0.29 -8.08 -13.76
C ILE A 474 0.64 -6.95 -12.79
N VAL A 475 0.21 -5.72 -13.11
CA VAL A 475 0.19 -4.57 -12.21
C VAL A 475 -1.23 -4.02 -12.15
N VAL A 476 -1.78 -3.86 -10.94
CA VAL A 476 -3.00 -3.07 -10.73
C VAL A 476 -2.59 -1.61 -10.79
N SER A 477 -2.73 -1.00 -11.95
CA SER A 477 -2.04 0.27 -12.26
C SER A 477 -2.80 1.52 -11.81
N GLU A 478 -4.09 1.38 -11.54
CA GLU A 478 -4.91 2.23 -10.67
C GLU A 478 -5.99 1.39 -9.97
N PHE A 479 -6.38 1.81 -8.78
CA PHE A 479 -7.58 1.37 -8.06
C PHE A 479 -7.85 2.36 -6.93
N GLY A 480 -9.11 2.66 -6.63
CA GLY A 480 -9.44 3.74 -5.70
C GLY A 480 -10.92 3.88 -5.43
N PHE A 481 -11.28 4.72 -4.45
CA PHE A 481 -12.67 4.95 -4.08
C PHE A 481 -12.98 6.41 -3.77
N ALA A 482 -14.08 6.91 -4.36
CA ALA A 482 -14.64 8.22 -4.05
C ALA A 482 -15.61 8.11 -2.85
N GLU A 483 -15.16 8.49 -1.66
CA GLU A 483 -15.98 8.51 -0.45
C GLU A 483 -17.21 9.42 -0.68
N PRO A 484 -18.45 8.90 -0.56
CA PRO A 484 -19.64 9.64 -0.95
C PRO A 484 -19.83 10.95 -0.18
N LEU A 485 -20.15 12.02 -0.91
CA LEU A 485 -20.47 13.35 -0.38
C LEU A 485 -19.36 14.00 0.46
N GLU A 486 -18.11 13.53 0.32
CA GLU A 486 -16.98 13.99 1.15
C GLU A 486 -16.69 15.49 1.03
N VAL A 487 -16.97 16.10 -0.13
CA VAL A 487 -16.83 17.55 -0.35
C VAL A 487 -17.77 18.41 0.53
N TYR A 488 -18.86 17.84 1.04
CA TYR A 488 -19.79 18.53 1.94
C TYR A 488 -19.41 18.42 3.42
N LYS A 489 -18.41 17.59 3.77
CA LYS A 489 -17.88 17.49 5.13
C LYS A 489 -17.05 18.74 5.46
N THR A 490 -17.34 19.40 6.59
CA THR A 490 -16.67 20.64 7.00
C THR A 490 -15.78 20.50 8.24
N LEU A 491 -15.92 19.40 8.98
CA LEU A 491 -15.06 19.08 10.12
C LEU A 491 -13.94 18.15 9.65
N LEU A 492 -12.68 18.54 9.92
CA LEU A 492 -11.50 17.76 9.53
C LEU A 492 -11.56 16.30 10.03
N PRO A 493 -11.95 15.97 11.28
CA PRO A 493 -12.07 14.57 11.71
C PRO A 493 -13.01 13.72 10.84
N ASP A 494 -14.14 14.28 10.40
CA ASP A 494 -15.14 13.57 9.61
C ASP A 494 -14.61 13.27 8.19
N ILE A 495 -13.80 14.19 7.64
CA ILE A 495 -13.07 13.99 6.37
C ILE A 495 -12.03 12.89 6.55
N LEU A 496 -11.18 12.98 7.58
CA LEU A 496 -10.07 12.05 7.75
C LEU A 496 -10.49 10.62 8.12
N THR A 497 -11.75 10.35 8.45
CA THR A 497 -12.21 9.01 8.88
C THR A 497 -12.70 8.12 7.73
N ASP A 498 -12.93 8.68 6.54
CA ASP A 498 -13.28 8.03 5.25
C ASP A 498 -13.48 6.50 5.23
N GLN A 499 -14.62 6.04 5.77
CA GLN A 499 -14.82 4.64 6.13
C GLN A 499 -15.00 3.73 4.90
N ILE A 500 -15.71 4.16 3.86
CA ILE A 500 -15.97 3.30 2.70
C ILE A 500 -14.70 3.17 1.85
N ARG A 501 -13.94 4.26 1.69
CA ARG A 501 -12.59 4.24 1.11
C ARG A 501 -11.63 3.36 1.92
N THR A 502 -11.69 3.43 3.25
CA THR A 502 -10.91 2.56 4.16
C THR A 502 -11.24 1.09 3.97
N ASP A 503 -12.53 0.75 3.96
CA ASP A 503 -12.99 -0.63 3.74
C ASP A 503 -12.76 -1.11 2.30
N TYR A 504 -12.71 -0.22 1.30
CA TYR A 504 -12.30 -0.54 -0.07
C TYR A 504 -10.83 -0.97 -0.11
N TYR A 505 -9.90 -0.15 0.40
CA TYR A 505 -8.46 -0.45 0.30
C TYR A 505 -8.03 -1.70 1.08
N ARG A 506 -8.65 -2.01 2.23
CA ARG A 506 -8.39 -3.29 2.92
C ARG A 506 -8.83 -4.46 2.05
N ASP A 507 -10.12 -4.50 1.70
CA ASP A 507 -10.70 -5.68 1.03
C ASP A 507 -10.04 -5.88 -0.34
N TYR A 508 -9.72 -4.80 -1.07
CA TYR A 508 -8.97 -4.90 -2.33
C TYR A 508 -7.59 -5.56 -2.17
N MET A 509 -6.86 -5.22 -1.11
CA MET A 509 -5.55 -5.81 -0.81
C MET A 509 -5.65 -7.28 -0.37
N GLU A 510 -6.71 -7.66 0.35
CA GLU A 510 -7.02 -9.06 0.64
C GLU A 510 -7.31 -9.85 -0.66
N GLY A 511 -8.00 -9.24 -1.63
CA GLY A 511 -8.29 -9.83 -2.94
C GLY A 511 -7.04 -10.05 -3.81
N ILE A 512 -6.11 -9.09 -3.82
CA ILE A 512 -4.79 -9.27 -4.45
C ILE A 512 -4.00 -10.40 -3.76
N LEU A 513 -4.04 -10.47 -2.43
CA LEU A 513 -3.31 -11.50 -1.69
C LEU A 513 -3.84 -12.90 -1.93
N ILE A 514 -5.16 -13.06 -2.12
CA ILE A 514 -5.77 -14.32 -2.55
C ILE A 514 -5.24 -14.72 -3.93
N ALA A 515 -5.29 -13.84 -4.94
CA ALA A 515 -4.78 -14.13 -6.28
C ALA A 515 -3.28 -14.51 -6.28
N LEU A 516 -2.47 -13.82 -5.47
CA LEU A 516 -1.06 -14.16 -5.23
C LEU A 516 -0.89 -15.57 -4.62
N SER A 517 -1.72 -15.96 -3.64
CA SER A 517 -1.67 -17.28 -3.00
C SER A 517 -2.07 -18.44 -3.92
N GLU A 518 -2.75 -18.11 -5.03
CA GLU A 518 -3.25 -19.01 -6.06
C GLU A 518 -2.34 -19.06 -7.31
N GLY A 519 -1.27 -18.25 -7.32
CA GLY A 519 -0.22 -18.29 -8.35
C GLY A 519 -0.27 -17.17 -9.40
N VAL A 520 -1.17 -16.19 -9.28
CA VAL A 520 -1.19 -15.02 -10.18
C VAL A 520 -0.04 -14.07 -9.85
N ASN A 521 0.80 -13.74 -10.83
CA ASN A 521 2.02 -12.95 -10.63
C ASN A 521 1.75 -11.43 -10.61
N VAL A 522 1.11 -10.96 -9.53
CA VAL A 522 0.87 -9.52 -9.30
C VAL A 522 2.12 -8.85 -8.73
N LEU A 523 2.78 -8.01 -9.53
CA LEU A 523 4.01 -7.30 -9.16
C LEU A 523 3.76 -6.14 -8.17
N GLY A 524 2.54 -5.61 -8.15
CA GLY A 524 2.21 -4.44 -7.35
C GLY A 524 0.82 -3.86 -7.63
N CYS A 525 0.49 -2.84 -6.83
CA CYS A 525 -0.72 -2.06 -6.94
C CYS A 525 -0.45 -0.58 -6.69
N LEU A 526 -1.05 0.29 -7.49
CA LEU A 526 -0.85 1.73 -7.48
C LEU A 526 -2.18 2.41 -7.14
N ALA A 527 -2.33 2.91 -5.92
CA ALA A 527 -3.60 3.46 -5.43
C ALA A 527 -3.92 4.85 -6.04
N TRP A 528 -5.11 5.02 -6.63
CA TRP A 528 -5.64 6.30 -7.08
C TRP A 528 -6.52 6.93 -5.98
N SER A 529 -6.12 8.02 -5.33
CA SER A 529 -4.86 8.75 -5.50
C SER A 529 -4.22 9.03 -4.15
N PHE A 530 -2.97 9.51 -4.14
CA PHE A 530 -2.32 9.91 -2.90
C PHE A 530 -2.88 11.22 -2.31
N VAL A 531 -3.67 11.99 -3.06
CA VAL A 531 -4.01 13.37 -2.72
C VAL A 531 -5.31 13.80 -3.41
N ASP A 532 -6.19 14.50 -2.70
CA ASP A 532 -7.40 15.08 -3.32
C ASP A 532 -6.98 16.09 -4.39
N ASN A 533 -7.40 15.85 -5.63
CA ASN A 533 -6.88 16.50 -6.84
C ASN A 533 -8.04 17.05 -7.72
N LEU A 534 -7.74 17.47 -8.97
CA LEU A 534 -8.75 17.83 -9.96
C LEU A 534 -9.24 16.60 -10.74
N GLU A 535 -10.45 16.11 -10.44
CA GLU A 535 -11.01 14.92 -11.09
C GLU A 535 -11.71 15.25 -12.42
N TRP A 536 -10.93 15.59 -13.45
CA TRP A 536 -11.36 15.89 -14.82
C TRP A 536 -12.59 16.82 -14.91
N ALA A 537 -13.67 16.38 -15.56
CA ALA A 537 -14.94 17.11 -15.68
C ALA A 537 -15.64 17.34 -14.33
N SER A 538 -15.44 16.47 -13.35
CA SER A 538 -16.00 16.62 -12.00
C SER A 538 -15.21 17.60 -11.13
N GLY A 539 -13.99 17.94 -11.54
CA GLY A 539 -13.11 18.91 -10.86
C GLY A 539 -12.89 18.58 -9.39
N PHE A 540 -12.85 19.59 -8.53
CA PHE A 540 -12.66 19.40 -7.09
C PHE A 540 -13.91 18.96 -6.32
N GLN A 541 -15.00 18.51 -6.96
CA GLN A 541 -16.17 18.00 -6.22
C GLN A 541 -15.98 16.55 -5.77
N ILE A 542 -15.34 15.71 -6.59
CA ILE A 542 -14.98 14.34 -6.20
C ILE A 542 -13.71 14.35 -5.33
N LYS A 543 -13.55 13.31 -4.51
CA LYS A 543 -12.39 13.06 -3.65
C LYS A 543 -11.93 11.62 -3.82
N PHE A 544 -10.83 11.39 -4.54
CA PHE A 544 -10.16 10.07 -4.60
C PHE A 544 -8.96 9.96 -3.64
N GLY A 545 -8.51 11.08 -3.08
CA GLY A 545 -7.26 11.14 -2.35
C GLY A 545 -7.32 10.42 -1.00
N MET A 546 -6.32 9.58 -0.73
CA MET A 546 -6.00 9.11 0.63
C MET A 546 -5.40 10.21 1.52
N GLN A 547 -5.10 11.39 0.96
CA GLN A 547 -4.82 12.61 1.72
C GLN A 547 -5.82 13.71 1.36
N TYR A 548 -6.38 14.34 2.38
CA TYR A 548 -7.18 15.55 2.23
C TYR A 548 -6.29 16.75 1.93
N VAL A 549 -6.68 17.56 0.95
CA VAL A 549 -6.10 18.88 0.64
C VAL A 549 -7.05 19.96 1.11
N ASN A 550 -6.56 20.85 1.97
CA ASN A 550 -7.30 22.04 2.33
C ASN A 550 -7.18 23.12 1.23
N PHE A 551 -8.03 23.03 0.20
CA PHE A 551 -8.12 24.00 -0.90
C PHE A 551 -8.43 25.45 -0.48
N THR A 552 -8.82 25.69 0.79
CA THR A 552 -8.99 27.05 1.34
C THR A 552 -7.72 27.60 1.99
N SER A 553 -6.71 26.77 2.24
CA SER A 553 -5.44 27.17 2.84
C SER A 553 -4.45 27.72 1.81
N PRO A 554 -3.73 28.82 2.11
CA PRO A 554 -2.65 29.34 1.25
C PRO A 554 -1.53 28.35 0.92
N GLY A 555 -1.33 27.31 1.74
CA GLY A 555 -0.32 26.27 1.54
C GLY A 555 -0.84 24.99 0.87
N LEU A 556 -2.16 24.89 0.61
CA LEU A 556 -2.84 23.67 0.17
C LEU A 556 -2.49 22.47 1.07
N ASP A 557 -2.65 22.65 2.38
CA ASP A 557 -2.19 21.75 3.44
C ASP A 557 -2.73 20.31 3.28
N ARG A 558 -1.83 19.31 3.32
CA ARG A 558 -2.14 17.87 3.22
C ARG A 558 -2.35 17.22 4.60
N TYR A 559 -3.37 16.37 4.72
CA TYR A 559 -3.68 15.57 5.91
C TYR A 559 -3.98 14.11 5.51
N TYR A 560 -3.41 13.11 6.18
CA TYR A 560 -3.70 11.71 5.88
C TYR A 560 -5.10 11.32 6.36
N LYS A 561 -5.87 10.63 5.52
CA LYS A 561 -7.15 10.00 5.88
C LYS A 561 -6.92 8.56 6.37
N ALA A 562 -7.91 7.94 6.99
CA ALA A 562 -7.86 6.58 7.56
C ALA A 562 -7.48 5.55 6.49
N SER A 563 -7.99 5.74 5.27
CA SER A 563 -7.69 4.89 4.12
C SER A 563 -6.20 4.70 3.84
N PHE A 564 -5.37 5.74 4.03
CA PHE A 564 -3.92 5.63 3.79
C PHE A 564 -3.24 4.72 4.81
N PHE A 565 -3.58 4.89 6.10
CA PHE A 565 -3.07 4.01 7.16
C PHE A 565 -3.50 2.56 6.90
N GLN A 566 -4.79 2.34 6.60
CA GLN A 566 -5.32 1.00 6.32
C GLN A 566 -4.66 0.33 5.10
N PHE A 567 -4.44 1.06 4.00
CA PHE A 567 -3.75 0.54 2.80
C PHE A 567 -2.33 0.06 3.12
N VAL A 568 -1.58 0.85 3.89
CA VAL A 568 -0.20 0.50 4.27
C VAL A 568 -0.16 -0.59 5.36
N ASP A 569 -1.03 -0.52 6.37
CA ASP A 569 -1.05 -1.46 7.50
C ASP A 569 -1.40 -2.89 7.06
N VAL A 570 -2.30 -3.05 6.09
CA VAL A 570 -2.62 -4.37 5.49
C VAL A 570 -1.40 -4.95 4.78
N TYR A 571 -0.69 -4.15 3.98
CA TYR A 571 0.55 -4.58 3.35
C TYR A 571 1.63 -4.93 4.38
N GLN A 572 1.91 -4.07 5.36
CA GLN A 572 2.96 -4.33 6.35
C GLN A 572 2.66 -5.57 7.21
N SER A 573 1.42 -5.68 7.72
CA SER A 573 1.02 -6.76 8.62
C SER A 573 0.92 -8.13 7.95
N LEU A 574 0.84 -8.20 6.62
CA LEU A 574 0.82 -9.43 5.81
C LEU A 574 2.13 -9.68 5.05
N ARG A 575 2.98 -8.67 4.84
CA ARG A 575 4.34 -8.82 4.26
C ARG A 575 5.37 -9.31 5.29
N GLU A 576 5.28 -8.85 6.54
CA GLU A 576 6.19 -9.36 7.57
C GLU A 576 5.86 -10.83 7.89
N GLN A 577 6.74 -11.74 7.49
CA GLN A 577 6.77 -13.10 8.03
C GLN A 577 7.07 -13.01 9.52
N LYS A 578 6.01 -13.01 10.34
CA LYS A 578 6.03 -12.99 11.83
C LYS A 578 6.72 -14.20 12.46
N VAL A 579 7.24 -15.10 11.63
CA VAL A 579 8.08 -16.26 11.96
C VAL A 579 9.20 -16.38 10.93
N THR A 580 10.43 -16.46 11.42
CA THR A 580 11.65 -16.79 10.68
C THR A 580 12.48 -17.75 11.55
N ASP A 581 13.55 -18.35 11.02
CA ASP A 581 14.43 -19.23 11.81
C ASP A 581 15.07 -18.55 13.04
N LEU A 582 15.10 -17.21 13.10
CA LEU A 582 15.82 -16.43 14.13
C LEU A 582 14.95 -15.40 14.89
N ARG A 583 13.75 -15.06 14.42
CA ARG A 583 12.76 -14.18 15.08
C ARG A 583 11.37 -14.75 14.86
N ALA A 584 10.58 -14.85 15.93
CA ALA A 584 9.13 -15.01 15.84
C ALA A 584 8.45 -14.06 16.83
N GLU A 585 7.24 -13.63 16.48
CA GLU A 585 6.46 -12.69 17.29
C GLU A 585 5.48 -13.43 18.22
N HIS A 586 4.82 -12.68 19.12
CA HIS A 586 3.75 -13.22 19.94
C HIS A 586 2.40 -12.80 19.38
N ILE A 587 1.63 -13.78 18.91
CA ILE A 587 0.30 -13.63 18.36
C ILE A 587 -0.71 -13.71 19.52
N SER A 588 -1.35 -12.59 19.82
CA SER A 588 -2.47 -12.47 20.75
C SER A 588 -3.69 -12.00 19.94
N ALA A 589 -4.56 -12.93 19.56
CA ALA A 589 -5.71 -12.68 18.69
C ALA A 589 -7.01 -13.19 19.32
N THR A 590 -8.13 -12.52 19.04
CA THR A 590 -9.48 -13.00 19.36
C THR A 590 -10.35 -12.86 18.12
N PHE A 591 -10.90 -13.98 17.66
CA PHE A 591 -11.85 -14.04 16.55
C PHE A 591 -13.26 -14.32 17.09
N GLU A 592 -14.28 -13.77 16.45
CA GLU A 592 -15.67 -13.97 16.83
C GLU A 592 -16.48 -14.45 15.62
N LEU A 593 -16.97 -15.69 15.69
CA LEU A 593 -17.72 -16.33 14.60
C LEU A 593 -19.21 -16.21 14.88
N GLY A 594 -19.88 -15.34 14.11
CA GLY A 594 -21.33 -15.13 14.18
C GLY A 594 -22.15 -16.31 13.65
N THR A 595 -23.45 -16.30 13.92
CA THR A 595 -24.37 -17.41 13.63
C THR A 595 -24.48 -17.81 12.15
N THR A 596 -24.11 -16.92 11.22
CA THR A 596 -24.14 -17.13 9.77
C THR A 596 -22.98 -17.98 9.24
N VAL A 597 -21.93 -18.23 10.03
CA VAL A 597 -20.77 -19.03 9.60
C VAL A 597 -21.19 -20.49 9.37
N ILE A 598 -20.77 -21.06 8.23
CA ILE A 598 -20.91 -22.48 7.91
C ILE A 598 -19.53 -23.13 7.95
N PHE A 599 -19.40 -24.25 8.65
CA PHE A 599 -18.22 -25.11 8.66
C PHE A 599 -18.45 -26.30 7.73
N LYS A 600 -17.55 -26.54 6.77
CA LYS A 600 -17.58 -27.73 5.90
C LYS A 600 -16.58 -28.76 6.44
N VAL A 601 -17.04 -29.68 7.28
CA VAL A 601 -16.17 -30.63 7.98
C VAL A 601 -16.03 -31.92 7.17
N PRO A 602 -14.80 -32.40 6.86
CA PRO A 602 -14.61 -33.70 6.23
C PRO A 602 -15.13 -34.83 7.13
N GLU A 603 -15.92 -35.73 6.56
CA GLU A 603 -16.37 -36.93 7.25
C GLU A 603 -15.21 -37.95 7.31
N THR A 604 -14.93 -38.47 8.51
CA THR A 604 -13.94 -39.53 8.73
C THR A 604 -14.59 -40.67 9.50
N GLU A 605 -14.15 -41.91 9.26
CA GLU A 605 -14.80 -43.13 9.78
C GLU A 605 -14.92 -43.19 11.32
N ASN A 606 -14.17 -42.37 12.05
CA ASN A 606 -14.20 -42.29 13.52
C ASN A 606 -15.00 -41.09 14.08
N ASP A 607 -15.51 -40.18 13.24
CA ASP A 607 -16.35 -39.04 13.67
C ASP A 607 -17.87 -39.34 13.57
N ALA A 608 -18.23 -40.60 13.32
CA ALA A 608 -19.61 -41.09 13.32
C ALA A 608 -20.22 -41.06 14.74
N ALA A 609 -20.77 -39.91 15.12
CA ALA A 609 -21.58 -39.77 16.31
C ALA A 609 -22.82 -40.70 16.23
N ASP A 610 -23.20 -41.31 17.37
CA ASP A 610 -24.33 -42.24 17.43
C ASP A 610 -25.61 -41.57 16.88
N PRO A 611 -26.24 -42.10 15.82
CA PRO A 611 -27.43 -41.51 15.23
C PRO A 611 -28.63 -41.45 16.18
N GLN A 612 -28.61 -42.14 17.33
CA GLN A 612 -29.62 -42.02 18.38
C GLN A 612 -29.58 -40.67 19.13
N ASN A 613 -28.52 -39.86 18.97
CA ASN A 613 -28.38 -38.53 19.59
C ASN A 613 -28.68 -37.35 18.64
N LEU A 614 -29.29 -37.60 17.48
CA LEU A 614 -29.70 -36.55 16.53
C LEU A 614 -31.22 -36.58 16.34
N ASP A 615 -31.89 -35.47 16.68
CA ASP A 615 -33.33 -35.30 16.46
C ASP A 615 -33.63 -35.19 14.95
N PRO A 616 -34.43 -36.12 14.37
CA PRO A 616 -34.81 -36.08 12.95
C PRO A 616 -35.57 -34.81 12.54
N ALA A 617 -36.15 -34.06 13.49
CA ALA A 617 -36.84 -32.79 13.20
C ALA A 617 -35.88 -31.65 12.81
N LEU A 618 -34.57 -31.77 13.09
CA LEU A 618 -33.59 -30.69 12.91
C LEU A 618 -32.91 -30.67 11.52
N GLY A 619 -33.70 -30.86 10.45
CA GLY A 619 -33.31 -30.50 9.09
C GLY A 619 -32.24 -31.36 8.42
N GLY A 620 -31.90 -32.52 8.99
CA GLY A 620 -30.98 -33.51 8.42
C GLY A 620 -31.57 -34.22 7.21
N ASN A 621 -31.77 -33.51 6.10
CA ASN A 621 -32.27 -34.09 4.87
C ASN A 621 -31.19 -35.03 4.30
N ALA A 622 -31.40 -36.34 4.43
CA ALA A 622 -30.50 -37.34 3.89
C ALA A 622 -30.54 -37.28 2.35
N GLY A 623 -29.60 -36.53 1.78
CA GLY A 623 -29.44 -36.42 0.32
C GLY A 623 -29.32 -37.82 -0.27
N ALA A 624 -30.20 -38.16 -1.20
CA ALA A 624 -30.24 -39.49 -1.79
C ALA A 624 -28.87 -39.80 -2.42
N ALA A 625 -28.22 -40.87 -1.94
CA ALA A 625 -26.90 -41.25 -2.43
C ALA A 625 -26.96 -41.47 -3.94
N PRO A 626 -26.12 -40.79 -4.75
CA PRO A 626 -26.09 -41.03 -6.18
C PRO A 626 -25.69 -42.48 -6.44
N ALA A 627 -26.44 -43.17 -7.30
CA ALA A 627 -26.22 -44.57 -7.60
C ALA A 627 -24.78 -44.78 -8.12
N ALA A 628 -24.07 -45.76 -7.53
CA ALA A 628 -22.63 -45.89 -7.69
C ALA A 628 -22.19 -46.18 -9.13
N THR A 629 -21.71 -45.15 -9.83
CA THR A 629 -20.95 -45.27 -11.08
C THR A 629 -19.48 -45.54 -10.77
N MET A 630 -19.01 -46.76 -11.04
CA MET A 630 -17.62 -47.12 -10.82
C MET A 630 -16.69 -46.51 -11.88
N ASN A 631 -15.98 -45.42 -11.53
CA ASN A 631 -14.53 -45.28 -11.76
C ASN A 631 -13.98 -43.94 -11.25
N GLY A 632 -12.85 -43.99 -10.53
CA GLY A 632 -11.87 -42.90 -10.42
C GLY A 632 -12.21 -41.68 -9.55
N GLY A 633 -11.63 -41.61 -8.34
CA GLY A 633 -11.34 -40.33 -7.68
C GLY A 633 -12.49 -39.65 -6.92
N ALA A 634 -13.14 -40.34 -5.98
CA ALA A 634 -14.08 -39.71 -5.07
C ALA A 634 -13.36 -38.80 -4.04
N SER A 635 -13.69 -37.51 -4.02
CA SER A 635 -13.40 -36.63 -2.88
C SER A 635 -14.11 -37.13 -1.61
N PRO A 636 -13.54 -36.94 -0.40
CA PRO A 636 -14.21 -37.32 0.84
C PRO A 636 -15.51 -36.52 1.01
N ALA A 637 -16.54 -37.17 1.55
CA ALA A 637 -17.78 -36.50 1.90
C ALA A 637 -17.51 -35.38 2.90
N THR A 638 -18.24 -34.27 2.77
CA THR A 638 -18.14 -33.12 3.68
C THR A 638 -19.50 -32.77 4.24
N ARG A 639 -19.56 -32.61 5.55
CA ARG A 639 -20.77 -32.26 6.29
C ARG A 639 -20.78 -30.76 6.58
N GLU A 640 -21.85 -30.08 6.17
CA GLU A 640 -22.07 -28.69 6.54
C GLU A 640 -22.69 -28.59 7.94
N ILE A 641 -22.16 -27.68 8.76
CA ILE A 641 -22.63 -27.39 10.13
C ILE A 641 -22.70 -25.86 10.27
N ARG A 642 -23.85 -25.30 10.66
CA ARG A 642 -23.96 -23.84 10.89
C ARG A 642 -23.53 -23.51 12.31
N ALA A 643 -22.86 -22.37 12.48
CA ALA A 643 -22.46 -21.87 13.80
C ALA A 643 -23.69 -21.70 14.71
N HIS A 644 -24.82 -21.24 14.16
CA HIS A 644 -26.11 -21.18 14.84
C HIS A 644 -26.47 -22.49 15.57
N ASP A 645 -26.42 -23.62 14.86
CA ASP A 645 -26.80 -24.94 15.37
C ASP A 645 -25.92 -25.33 16.57
N THR A 646 -24.62 -25.02 16.49
CA THR A 646 -23.64 -25.31 17.56
C THR A 646 -23.82 -24.42 18.80
N LEU A 647 -24.43 -23.24 18.65
CA LEU A 647 -24.65 -22.28 19.73
C LEU A 647 -25.97 -22.55 20.46
N VAL A 648 -27.00 -22.99 19.73
CA VAL A 648 -28.31 -23.38 20.28
C VAL A 648 -28.27 -24.78 20.91
N ASN A 649 -27.76 -25.78 20.19
CA ASN A 649 -27.85 -27.19 20.59
C ASN A 649 -26.67 -27.61 21.49
N GLN A 650 -26.64 -27.09 22.72
CA GLN A 650 -25.58 -27.36 23.71
C GLN A 650 -26.01 -28.37 24.81
N PRO A 651 -25.97 -29.69 24.53
CA PRO A 651 -26.39 -30.74 25.47
C PRO A 651 -25.61 -30.70 26.78
N THR A 652 -26.18 -31.26 27.85
CA THR A 652 -25.66 -31.15 29.23
C THR A 652 -24.31 -31.86 29.42
N ASP A 653 -24.17 -33.07 28.89
CA ASP A 653 -23.11 -34.01 29.29
C ASP A 653 -22.04 -34.24 28.20
N ASP A 654 -22.43 -34.41 26.93
CA ASP A 654 -21.50 -34.55 25.80
C ASP A 654 -21.72 -33.51 24.67
N PRO A 655 -20.82 -32.52 24.51
CA PRO A 655 -20.87 -31.53 23.44
C PRO A 655 -20.36 -32.06 22.08
N ALA A 656 -20.98 -33.11 21.53
CA ALA A 656 -20.54 -33.76 20.29
C ALA A 656 -20.40 -32.77 19.11
N LEU A 657 -21.39 -31.91 18.89
CA LEU A 657 -21.40 -30.96 17.77
C LEU A 657 -20.32 -29.86 17.94
N GLN A 658 -20.15 -29.36 19.16
CA GLN A 658 -19.13 -28.35 19.48
C GLN A 658 -17.72 -28.94 19.50
N LYS A 659 -17.55 -30.22 19.88
CA LYS A 659 -16.28 -30.96 19.73
C LYS A 659 -15.85 -31.01 18.27
N ILE A 660 -16.77 -31.33 17.36
CA ILE A 660 -16.50 -31.41 15.90
C ILE A 660 -16.06 -30.03 15.37
N VAL A 661 -16.78 -28.97 15.69
CA VAL A 661 -16.44 -27.61 15.23
C VAL A 661 -15.15 -27.09 15.89
N ALA A 662 -14.92 -27.34 17.19
CA ALA A 662 -13.66 -26.98 17.85
C ALA A 662 -12.46 -27.76 17.27
N LYS A 663 -12.63 -29.06 16.97
CA LYS A 663 -11.65 -29.90 16.25
C LYS A 663 -11.33 -29.30 14.88
N HIS A 664 -12.34 -28.90 14.11
CA HIS A 664 -12.17 -28.27 12.81
C HIS A 664 -11.39 -26.94 12.91
N ILE A 665 -11.83 -26.00 13.75
CA ILE A 665 -11.16 -24.69 13.96
C ILE A 665 -9.68 -24.87 14.33
N ILE A 666 -9.36 -25.84 15.20
CA ILE A 666 -7.99 -26.12 15.64
C ILE A 666 -7.13 -26.77 14.54
N ILE A 667 -7.72 -27.59 13.68
CA ILE A 667 -7.03 -28.13 12.49
C ILE A 667 -6.76 -26.99 11.49
N SER A 668 -7.73 -26.10 11.25
CA SER A 668 -7.53 -24.91 10.41
C SER A 668 -6.39 -24.03 10.93
N LEU A 669 -6.40 -23.68 12.22
CA LEU A 669 -5.32 -22.88 12.83
C LEU A 669 -3.94 -23.56 12.72
N GLY A 670 -3.86 -24.86 13.01
CA GLY A 670 -2.61 -25.62 12.89
C GLY A 670 -2.09 -25.77 11.46
N ASN A 671 -2.98 -25.79 10.47
CA ASN A 671 -2.60 -25.74 9.06
C ASN A 671 -2.04 -24.35 8.67
N SER A 672 -2.55 -23.26 9.26
CA SER A 672 -2.10 -21.89 8.97
C SER A 672 -0.73 -21.53 9.53
N ASP A 673 -0.38 -22.00 10.74
CA ASP A 673 0.89 -21.66 11.42
C ASP A 673 1.88 -22.84 11.54
N GLY A 674 1.54 -23.99 10.94
CA GLY A 674 2.32 -25.23 11.00
C GLY A 674 2.33 -25.93 12.36
N THR A 675 1.48 -25.51 13.31
CA THR A 675 1.42 -26.15 14.63
C THR A 675 0.53 -27.37 14.70
N SER A 676 0.74 -28.15 15.76
CA SER A 676 -0.26 -29.09 16.21
C SER A 676 -0.62 -28.84 17.67
N TRP A 677 -1.91 -28.94 17.95
CA TRP A 677 -2.52 -28.63 19.23
C TRP A 677 -2.96 -29.90 19.97
N THR A 678 -3.06 -29.84 21.29
CA THR A 678 -3.68 -30.87 22.14
C THR A 678 -4.69 -30.24 23.09
N VAL A 679 -5.81 -30.94 23.32
CA VAL A 679 -6.81 -30.53 24.32
C VAL A 679 -6.14 -30.49 25.70
N ARG A 680 -6.19 -29.33 26.35
CA ARG A 680 -5.78 -29.11 27.74
C ARG A 680 -6.94 -29.39 28.70
N SER A 681 -8.14 -28.94 28.33
CA SER A 681 -9.35 -29.05 29.15
C SER A 681 -10.60 -28.77 28.29
N VAL A 682 -11.70 -29.44 28.62
CA VAL A 682 -13.05 -29.10 28.17
C VAL A 682 -13.85 -28.76 29.42
N ALA A 683 -14.59 -27.65 29.39
CA ALA A 683 -15.35 -27.14 30.54
C ALA A 683 -16.71 -26.61 30.09
N ARG A 684 -17.72 -26.77 30.96
CA ARG A 684 -19.04 -26.12 30.84
C ARG A 684 -19.07 -24.93 31.79
N ASN A 685 -19.50 -23.77 31.31
CA ASN A 685 -19.75 -22.58 32.12
C ASN A 685 -21.24 -22.17 32.01
N SER A 686 -21.63 -21.05 32.66
CA SER A 686 -23.02 -20.56 32.65
C SER A 686 -23.53 -20.14 31.27
N SER A 687 -22.64 -19.73 30.37
CA SER A 687 -22.93 -19.27 29.00
C SER A 687 -22.81 -20.38 27.94
N GLY A 688 -22.08 -21.47 28.20
CA GLY A 688 -21.96 -22.59 27.27
C GLY A 688 -20.71 -23.44 27.47
N TRP A 689 -20.30 -24.16 26.43
CA TRP A 689 -19.09 -24.98 26.41
C TRP A 689 -17.83 -24.17 26.08
N THR A 690 -16.69 -24.62 26.60
CA THR A 690 -15.37 -24.03 26.34
C THR A 690 -14.30 -25.12 26.22
N PHE A 691 -13.51 -25.04 25.16
CA PHE A 691 -12.43 -25.97 24.84
C PHE A 691 -11.11 -25.20 24.88
N THR A 692 -10.19 -25.62 25.74
CA THR A 692 -8.84 -25.05 25.81
C THR A 692 -7.84 -26.05 25.24
N TYR A 693 -6.97 -25.57 24.37
CA TYR A 693 -5.89 -26.32 23.74
C TYR A 693 -4.53 -25.73 24.14
N VAL A 694 -3.47 -26.52 24.01
CA VAL A 694 -2.07 -26.08 24.12
C VAL A 694 -1.25 -26.61 22.95
N CYS A 695 -0.22 -25.88 22.54
CA CYS A 695 0.67 -26.33 21.47
C CYS A 695 1.45 -27.57 21.91
N LYS A 696 1.46 -28.63 21.09
CA LYS A 696 2.18 -29.89 21.36
C LYS A 696 3.69 -29.67 21.50
N ASN A 697 4.23 -28.65 20.84
CA ASN A 697 5.65 -28.34 20.79
C ASN A 697 6.07 -27.38 21.93
N SER A 698 5.16 -27.00 22.83
CA SER A 698 5.47 -26.19 24.02
C SER A 698 6.30 -26.95 25.05
N THR A 699 7.11 -26.23 25.83
CA THR A 699 7.85 -26.81 26.96
C THR A 699 6.88 -27.39 27.99
N GLN A 700 5.69 -26.82 28.16
CA GLN A 700 4.64 -27.40 29.01
C GLN A 700 4.14 -28.77 28.52
N SER A 701 4.00 -28.97 27.21
CA SER A 701 3.62 -30.26 26.62
C SER A 701 4.77 -31.27 26.78
N TRP A 702 6.00 -30.88 26.42
CA TRP A 702 7.20 -31.70 26.54
C TRP A 702 7.45 -32.15 27.99
N LEU A 703 7.27 -31.26 28.98
CA LEU A 703 7.40 -31.58 30.41
C LEU A 703 6.35 -32.57 30.90
N ARG A 704 5.10 -32.54 30.40
CA ARG A 704 4.09 -33.55 30.75
C ARG A 704 4.49 -34.93 30.23
N GLN A 705 4.91 -35.00 28.96
CA GLN A 705 5.34 -36.25 28.31
C GLN A 705 6.58 -36.84 29.00
N ASN A 706 7.58 -36.01 29.31
CA ASN A 706 8.88 -36.42 29.87
C ASN A 706 8.93 -36.39 31.41
N SER A 707 7.81 -36.10 32.08
CA SER A 707 7.70 -35.99 33.55
C SER A 707 8.30 -37.17 34.32
N LYS A 708 8.22 -38.39 33.77
CA LYS A 708 8.77 -39.62 34.36
C LYS A 708 10.31 -39.70 34.34
N ASN A 709 10.99 -38.86 33.56
CA ASN A 709 12.45 -38.81 33.40
C ASN A 709 13.12 -37.61 34.10
N ALA A 710 12.40 -36.90 34.99
CA ALA A 710 12.85 -35.64 35.59
C ALA A 710 14.26 -35.66 36.22
N ALA A 711 14.71 -36.82 36.73
CA ALA A 711 16.02 -36.99 37.38
C ALA A 711 17.25 -36.75 36.46
N LYS A 712 17.07 -36.67 35.13
CA LYS A 712 18.16 -36.38 34.16
C LYS A 712 18.21 -34.92 33.68
N LEU A 713 17.32 -34.03 34.12
CA LEU A 713 17.28 -32.62 33.71
C LEU A 713 18.36 -31.76 34.40
N ARG A 714 19.65 -32.07 34.16
CA ARG A 714 20.79 -31.23 34.55
C ARG A 714 21.03 -30.13 33.52
N VAL A 715 20.34 -29.00 33.67
CA VAL A 715 20.69 -27.77 32.97
C VAL A 715 21.89 -27.11 33.68
N GLY A 716 23.10 -27.23 33.13
CA GLY A 716 24.26 -26.45 33.58
C GLY A 716 25.64 -27.12 33.56
N GLU A 717 25.77 -28.42 33.32
CA GLU A 717 27.09 -29.07 33.25
C GLU A 717 27.70 -28.95 31.84
N SER A 718 28.84 -28.25 31.75
CA SER A 718 29.50 -27.94 30.48
C SER A 718 30.33 -29.11 29.94
N SER A 719 29.98 -29.57 28.73
CA SER A 719 30.88 -30.28 27.81
C SER A 719 31.80 -31.34 28.43
N GLY A 720 31.23 -32.48 28.83
CA GLY A 720 31.99 -33.73 28.88
C GLY A 720 32.48 -34.13 27.49
N LYS A 721 33.42 -35.10 27.41
CA LYS A 721 33.88 -35.64 26.12
C LYS A 721 32.87 -36.58 25.45
N ASP A 722 31.88 -37.03 26.21
CA ASP A 722 30.77 -37.85 25.72
C ASP A 722 29.61 -36.95 25.27
N GLY A 723 28.94 -37.33 24.18
CA GLY A 723 28.05 -36.45 23.42
C GLY A 723 26.84 -35.91 24.20
N GLN A 724 26.30 -34.78 23.71
CA GLN A 724 25.09 -34.15 24.23
C GLN A 724 23.92 -35.15 24.25
N ASP A 725 23.24 -35.27 25.39
CA ASP A 725 22.13 -36.21 25.59
C ASP A 725 21.00 -35.99 24.57
N PRO A 726 20.63 -37.00 23.75
CA PRO A 726 19.56 -36.90 22.76
C PRO A 726 18.22 -36.40 23.34
N VAL A 727 17.90 -36.71 24.59
CA VAL A 727 16.65 -36.24 25.24
C VAL A 727 16.69 -34.73 25.50
N ASN A 728 17.86 -34.20 25.88
CA ASN A 728 18.08 -32.77 26.08
C ASN A 728 18.30 -32.00 24.75
N LEU A 729 18.70 -32.68 23.68
CA LEU A 729 18.75 -32.12 22.32
C LEU A 729 17.35 -32.01 21.69
N ALA A 730 16.50 -33.00 21.89
CA ALA A 730 15.12 -33.05 21.36
C ALA A 730 14.11 -32.20 22.15
N ARG A 731 14.51 -31.51 23.23
CA ARG A 731 13.60 -30.58 23.93
C ARG A 731 13.37 -29.31 23.11
N PRO A 732 12.20 -28.66 23.22
CA PRO A 732 12.00 -27.29 22.71
C PRO A 732 13.08 -26.36 23.24
N ALA A 733 13.70 -25.57 22.37
CA ALA A 733 14.67 -24.56 22.76
C ALA A 733 13.99 -23.42 23.55
N PHE A 734 12.76 -23.08 23.16
CA PHE A 734 11.93 -22.02 23.72
C PHE A 734 10.58 -22.57 24.19
N ASP A 735 9.99 -21.98 25.24
CA ASP A 735 8.62 -22.26 25.66
C ASP A 735 7.65 -21.36 24.87
N CYS A 736 7.09 -21.87 23.76
CA CYS A 736 6.17 -21.09 22.91
C CYS A 736 4.87 -20.65 23.59
N ARG A 737 4.55 -21.23 24.77
CA ARG A 737 3.36 -21.00 25.61
C ARG A 737 1.99 -21.09 24.93
N GLY A 738 1.97 -21.55 23.67
CA GLY A 738 0.79 -21.59 22.82
C GLY A 738 -0.44 -22.14 23.51
N SER A 739 -1.51 -21.35 23.55
CA SER A 739 -2.84 -21.81 23.94
C SER A 739 -3.92 -21.25 23.01
N VAL A 740 -4.97 -22.04 22.77
CA VAL A 740 -6.19 -21.59 22.09
C VAL A 740 -7.37 -21.87 23.01
N THR A 741 -8.32 -20.94 23.11
CA THR A 741 -9.58 -21.13 23.83
C THR A 741 -10.76 -20.86 22.90
N ILE A 742 -11.58 -21.89 22.65
CA ILE A 742 -12.81 -21.81 21.84
C ILE A 742 -14.01 -21.88 22.79
N ALA A 743 -14.83 -20.84 22.84
CA ALA A 743 -16.02 -20.75 23.68
C ALA A 743 -17.29 -20.57 22.84
N PHE A 744 -18.32 -21.36 23.12
CA PHE A 744 -19.61 -21.34 22.42
C PHE A 744 -20.64 -20.60 23.28
N ASP A 745 -20.70 -19.27 23.19
CA ASP A 745 -21.56 -18.45 24.08
C ASP A 745 -22.99 -18.38 23.54
N LYS A 746 -23.92 -19.05 24.23
CA LYS A 746 -25.36 -19.08 23.88
C LYS A 746 -26.06 -17.73 24.11
N ASN A 747 -25.55 -16.91 25.02
CA ASN A 747 -26.15 -15.63 25.42
C ASN A 747 -25.80 -14.56 24.38
N ASN A 748 -24.52 -14.50 24.02
CA ASN A 748 -23.99 -13.58 23.01
C ASN A 748 -24.15 -14.11 21.57
N ARG A 749 -24.56 -15.38 21.40
CA ARG A 749 -24.76 -16.07 20.11
C ARG A 749 -23.53 -16.03 19.20
N VAL A 750 -22.35 -16.28 19.78
CA VAL A 750 -21.05 -16.17 19.12
C VAL A 750 -20.12 -17.31 19.54
N ILE A 751 -19.31 -17.80 18.61
CA ILE A 751 -18.17 -18.67 18.93
C ILE A 751 -16.92 -17.81 19.02
N THR A 752 -16.41 -17.58 20.23
CA THR A 752 -15.18 -16.80 20.46
C THR A 752 -13.97 -17.72 20.43
N VAL A 753 -12.97 -17.40 19.60
CA VAL A 753 -11.71 -18.14 19.48
C VAL A 753 -10.56 -17.22 19.89
N LYS A 754 -9.93 -17.49 21.03
CA LYS A 754 -8.75 -16.74 21.51
C LYS A 754 -7.47 -17.53 21.26
N LEU A 755 -6.49 -16.94 20.59
CA LEU A 755 -5.19 -17.52 20.24
C LEU A 755 -4.08 -16.70 20.92
N GLU A 756 -3.24 -17.36 21.71
CA GLU A 756 -2.14 -16.77 22.49
C GLU A 756 -0.87 -17.60 22.26
N HIS A 757 0.06 -17.16 21.41
CA HIS A 757 1.09 -18.06 20.87
C HIS A 757 2.32 -17.40 20.23
N THR A 758 3.52 -17.96 20.42
CA THR A 758 4.73 -17.62 19.65
C THR A 758 5.17 -18.79 18.77
N PRO A 759 5.05 -18.74 17.43
CA PRO A 759 5.30 -19.92 16.56
C PRO A 759 6.78 -20.31 16.32
N LEU A 760 7.61 -20.38 17.37
CA LEU A 760 9.04 -20.74 17.25
C LEU A 760 9.35 -22.12 17.86
N HIS A 761 9.08 -23.18 17.11
CA HIS A 761 9.14 -24.57 17.59
C HIS A 761 10.47 -25.30 17.33
N LYS A 762 11.60 -24.58 17.32
CA LYS A 762 12.93 -25.19 17.19
C LYS A 762 13.29 -26.00 18.44
N THR A 763 13.86 -27.17 18.25
CA THR A 763 14.56 -27.94 19.29
C THR A 763 15.93 -27.33 19.62
N VAL A 764 16.54 -27.77 20.72
CA VAL A 764 17.91 -27.37 21.08
C VAL A 764 18.93 -27.82 20.02
N ALA A 765 18.71 -28.97 19.37
CA ALA A 765 19.56 -29.45 18.28
C ALA A 765 19.54 -28.49 17.08
N GLU A 766 18.35 -28.13 16.59
CA GLU A 766 18.20 -27.23 15.44
C GLU A 766 18.75 -25.83 15.73
N LEU A 767 18.55 -25.31 16.94
CA LEU A 767 19.12 -24.03 17.35
C LEU A 767 20.65 -24.09 17.46
N ALA A 768 21.22 -25.20 17.92
CA ALA A 768 22.66 -25.38 18.01
C ALA A 768 23.34 -25.50 16.63
N GLU A 769 22.67 -26.06 15.64
CA GLU A 769 23.11 -26.04 14.23
C GLU A 769 23.15 -24.61 13.67
N LEU A 770 22.10 -23.80 13.89
CA LEU A 770 22.05 -22.40 13.45
C LEU A 770 23.15 -21.51 14.06
N PHE A 771 23.69 -21.88 15.22
CA PHE A 771 24.84 -21.20 15.85
C PHE A 771 26.19 -21.91 15.66
N ARG A 772 26.29 -22.93 14.80
CA ARG A 772 27.58 -23.53 14.46
C ARG A 772 28.44 -22.50 13.69
N PRO A 773 29.64 -22.13 14.19
CA PRO A 773 30.51 -21.22 13.45
C PRO A 773 30.94 -21.87 12.12
N PRO A 774 31.10 -21.07 11.05
CA PRO A 774 31.52 -21.61 9.75
C PRO A 774 32.88 -22.33 9.88
N PRO A 775 33.10 -23.42 9.12
CA PRO A 775 34.35 -24.15 9.17
C PRO A 775 35.52 -23.23 8.85
N PRO A 776 36.66 -23.33 9.56
CA PRO A 776 37.83 -22.51 9.28
C PRO A 776 38.29 -22.75 7.84
N PRO A 777 38.71 -21.70 7.11
CA PRO A 777 39.21 -21.87 5.75
C PRO A 777 40.41 -22.82 5.75
N PRO A 778 40.55 -23.71 4.75
CA PRO A 778 41.62 -24.70 4.72
C PRO A 778 42.99 -24.00 4.80
N SER A 779 43.75 -24.34 5.83
CA SER A 779 45.08 -23.76 6.06
C SER A 779 46.02 -24.14 4.92
N ALA A 780 46.45 -23.15 4.12
CA ALA A 780 47.50 -23.37 3.13
C ALA A 780 48.77 -23.88 3.83
N ASP A 781 49.26 -25.04 3.43
CA ASP A 781 50.41 -25.69 4.05
C ASP A 781 51.71 -24.97 3.69
N VAL A 782 52.09 -23.99 4.53
CA VAL A 782 53.34 -23.24 4.39
C VAL A 782 54.46 -24.03 5.05
N SER A 783 55.00 -24.99 4.31
CA SER A 783 56.14 -25.82 4.70
C SER A 783 57.40 -24.97 4.98
N ARG A 784 57.58 -24.51 6.22
CA ARG A 784 58.77 -23.76 6.65
C ARG A 784 59.99 -24.68 6.73
N ARG A 785 60.75 -24.75 5.63
CA ARG A 785 62.11 -25.30 5.63
C ARG A 785 63.07 -24.36 6.37
N ARG A 786 63.58 -24.82 7.51
CA ARG A 786 64.91 -24.55 8.13
C ARG A 786 64.95 -25.30 9.48
N ASP A 787 66.06 -25.87 9.96
CA ASP A 787 67.44 -25.90 9.44
C ASP A 787 67.94 -27.36 9.25
N GLY A 788 69.20 -27.54 8.82
CA GLY A 788 69.81 -28.85 8.54
C GLY A 788 70.71 -29.39 9.67
N GLU A 789 71.22 -30.61 9.45
CA GLU A 789 72.33 -31.28 10.17
C GLU A 789 72.19 -31.45 11.72
N GLY A 790 72.13 -32.64 12.32
CA GLY A 790 72.04 -34.01 11.81
C GLY A 790 73.23 -34.91 12.20
N ASN A 791 73.03 -35.85 13.14
CA ASN A 791 73.78 -37.12 13.17
C ASN A 791 73.16 -38.22 14.08
N LYS A 792 72.95 -39.40 13.47
CA LYS A 792 73.16 -40.77 14.01
C LYS A 792 72.44 -41.29 15.29
N ARG A 793 71.41 -42.10 15.01
CA ARG A 793 71.29 -43.56 15.29
C ARG A 793 70.86 -44.11 16.68
N LYS A 794 69.81 -44.96 16.60
CA LYS A 794 69.53 -46.21 17.39
C LYS A 794 69.21 -46.02 18.90
N ALA A 795 68.21 -46.67 19.55
CA ALA A 795 67.41 -47.86 19.25
C ALA A 795 66.33 -48.10 20.36
N GLN A 796 65.32 -48.93 20.07
CA GLN A 796 64.59 -49.84 20.99
C GLN A 796 63.73 -49.32 22.19
N ALA A 797 62.41 -49.51 22.01
CA ALA A 797 61.52 -50.41 22.80
C ALA A 797 60.80 -49.97 24.10
N ALA A 798 59.52 -50.40 24.15
CA ALA A 798 58.70 -50.88 25.28
C ALA A 798 58.26 -49.94 26.43
N ASP A 799 56.94 -49.74 26.51
CA ASP A 799 55.99 -50.19 27.58
C ASP A 799 56.28 -50.03 29.09
N GLY A 800 55.20 -49.89 29.87
CA GLY A 800 55.16 -49.99 31.35
C GLY A 800 55.18 -48.64 32.07
N VAL A 801 54.12 -48.08 32.68
CA VAL A 801 52.98 -48.57 33.51
C VAL A 801 53.36 -48.88 34.97
N GLN A 802 52.93 -47.97 35.88
CA GLN A 802 52.73 -48.15 37.34
C GLN A 802 54.03 -48.40 38.16
N ASP A 803 54.09 -48.27 39.51
CA ASP A 803 53.08 -48.55 40.54
C ASP A 803 53.30 -47.79 41.89
N ARG A 804 52.35 -47.92 42.83
CA ARG A 804 52.43 -47.86 44.32
C ARG A 804 53.24 -46.79 45.09
N ALA A 805 52.50 -45.90 45.76
CA ALA A 805 52.22 -45.88 47.22
C ALA A 805 53.30 -45.86 48.35
N GLU A 806 52.87 -45.33 49.51
CA GLU A 806 53.27 -45.63 50.92
C GLU A 806 54.36 -44.83 51.72
N ILE A 807 53.89 -43.78 52.43
CA ILE A 807 54.17 -43.36 53.85
C ILE A 807 55.62 -42.82 54.24
N PRO A 808 56.02 -42.52 55.54
CA PRO A 808 56.42 -41.13 55.90
C PRO A 808 57.71 -40.91 56.77
N ARG A 809 58.00 -39.63 57.13
CA ARG A 809 58.68 -39.15 58.39
C ARG A 809 58.51 -37.62 58.58
N LYS A 810 58.14 -37.07 59.76
CA LYS A 810 58.97 -36.51 60.89
C LYS A 810 59.86 -35.29 60.48
N ARG A 811 60.09 -34.20 61.27
CA ARG A 811 59.91 -33.93 62.73
C ARG A 811 60.09 -32.43 63.15
N SER A 812 59.25 -31.90 64.07
CA SER A 812 59.57 -30.89 65.14
C SER A 812 59.93 -29.42 64.76
N ARG A 813 59.96 -28.37 65.63
CA ARG A 813 59.75 -28.19 67.12
C ARG A 813 59.50 -26.69 67.51
N LYS A 814 59.10 -26.41 68.78
CA LYS A 814 59.04 -25.09 69.52
C LYS A 814 57.91 -24.10 69.13
N LYS A 815 57.51 -23.07 69.93
CA LYS A 815 57.44 -22.86 71.42
C LYS A 815 56.71 -21.53 71.80
N SER A 816 55.53 -21.61 72.46
CA SER A 816 54.90 -20.61 73.39
C SER A 816 54.53 -19.20 72.87
N THR A 817 53.69 -18.37 73.53
CA THR A 817 53.02 -18.34 74.88
C THR A 817 51.53 -17.94 74.73
N ASN A 818 50.53 -18.43 75.50
CA ASN A 818 50.18 -18.21 76.94
C ASN A 818 49.79 -16.73 77.24
N VAL A 819 48.84 -16.32 78.10
CA VAL A 819 47.98 -16.94 79.17
C VAL A 819 46.80 -15.95 79.49
N ASP A 820 45.57 -16.24 79.99
CA ASP A 820 44.69 -17.45 80.04
C ASP A 820 43.16 -17.07 79.99
N ASP A 821 42.38 -17.02 81.10
CA ASP A 821 40.88 -17.13 81.12
C ASP A 821 40.12 -16.49 82.33
N SER A 822 38.75 -16.43 82.31
CA SER A 822 37.73 -16.54 83.41
C SER A 822 36.50 -15.57 83.47
N THR A 823 35.29 -16.17 83.45
CA THR A 823 33.94 -15.93 84.06
C THR A 823 33.40 -14.59 84.67
N ALA A 824 32.21 -14.18 84.16
CA ALA A 824 30.89 -13.93 84.85
C ALA A 824 30.51 -12.65 85.68
N ASP A 825 29.20 -12.28 85.55
CA ASP A 825 28.26 -11.43 86.37
C ASP A 825 28.57 -9.93 86.68
N GLY A 826 27.61 -9.00 86.83
CA GLY A 826 26.13 -9.02 86.64
C GLY A 826 25.39 -7.66 86.99
N GLU A 827 24.08 -7.56 86.67
CA GLU A 827 23.05 -6.55 87.14
C GLU A 827 23.19 -5.03 86.74
N GLN A 828 22.17 -4.12 86.74
CA GLN A 828 20.72 -4.14 87.07
C GLN A 828 19.84 -3.01 86.40
N THR A 829 18.59 -3.33 85.96
CA THR A 829 17.34 -2.46 85.91
C THR A 829 17.21 -1.15 85.05
N PRO A 830 15.99 -0.59 84.78
CA PRO A 830 14.66 -1.20 84.49
C PRO A 830 13.75 -0.55 83.36
N LYS A 831 12.96 -1.42 82.69
CA LYS A 831 11.58 -1.36 82.07
C LYS A 831 10.77 -0.02 81.99
N PRO A 832 9.79 0.16 81.03
CA PRO A 832 8.81 -0.82 80.47
C PRO A 832 8.44 -0.60 78.95
N LYS A 833 7.31 -0.98 78.26
CA LYS A 833 6.09 -1.82 78.50
C LYS A 833 5.59 -2.60 77.22
N ARG A 834 4.31 -2.46 76.74
CA ARG A 834 3.52 -3.28 75.75
C ARG A 834 2.04 -2.71 75.62
N PRO A 835 1.01 -3.23 74.87
CA PRO A 835 0.86 -4.05 73.61
C PRO A 835 -0.38 -3.67 72.67
N ARG A 836 -0.86 -4.61 71.80
CA ARG A 836 -2.11 -4.70 70.96
C ARG A 836 -3.42 -5.05 71.78
N PRO A 837 -4.68 -5.31 71.26
CA PRO A 837 -5.42 -5.07 69.95
C PRO A 837 -6.96 -4.64 70.02
N SER A 838 -7.66 -4.60 68.84
CA SER A 838 -9.07 -5.05 68.51
C SER A 838 -10.41 -4.25 68.71
N ARG A 839 -11.08 -3.88 67.57
CA ARG A 839 -12.49 -4.09 67.05
C ARG A 839 -13.80 -3.86 67.93
N PRO A 840 -15.05 -3.70 67.37
CA PRO A 840 -15.70 -2.47 66.82
C PRO A 840 -17.19 -2.17 67.27
N ARG A 841 -17.81 -1.01 66.92
CA ARG A 841 -19.30 -0.84 66.68
C ARG A 841 -19.75 0.48 65.99
N ARG A 842 -21.08 0.75 65.87
CA ARG A 842 -21.79 1.70 64.94
C ARG A 842 -22.52 2.90 65.62
N SER A 843 -22.59 4.04 64.92
CA SER A 843 -23.64 5.11 64.86
C SER A 843 -23.47 5.86 63.48
N LYS A 844 -24.31 6.73 62.88
CA LYS A 844 -25.63 7.39 63.06
C LYS A 844 -25.78 8.72 63.87
N GLY A 845 -26.62 9.62 63.31
CA GLY A 845 -26.90 11.03 63.71
C GLY A 845 -26.06 12.02 62.87
N ALA A 846 -26.57 13.00 62.09
CA ALA A 846 -27.68 13.98 62.20
C ALA A 846 -27.35 15.15 63.16
N ASP A 847 -27.55 16.44 62.84
CA ASP A 847 -27.99 17.07 61.56
C ASP A 847 -27.66 18.60 61.53
N ALA A 848 -28.10 19.29 60.45
CA ALA A 848 -28.38 20.73 60.34
C ALA A 848 -27.22 21.77 60.26
N GLN A 849 -27.14 22.38 59.06
CA GLN A 849 -27.08 23.83 58.75
C GLN A 849 -26.02 24.75 59.43
N ALA A 850 -25.27 25.66 58.81
CA ALA A 850 -25.05 26.17 57.43
C ALA A 850 -25.04 27.72 57.46
N GLN A 851 -23.86 28.35 57.36
CA GLN A 851 -23.63 29.60 56.62
C GLN A 851 -22.12 29.96 56.61
N ALA A 852 -21.43 29.63 55.51
CA ALA A 852 -20.08 30.09 55.17
C ALA A 852 -19.77 29.76 53.69
N GLN A 853 -20.54 30.35 52.76
CA GLN A 853 -20.27 30.21 51.33
C GLN A 853 -19.06 31.07 50.91
N ALA A 854 -18.49 30.79 49.74
CA ALA A 854 -17.39 31.53 49.09
C ALA A 854 -15.92 31.27 49.52
N GLN A 855 -15.56 30.10 50.08
CA GLN A 855 -14.13 29.71 50.24
C GLN A 855 -13.81 28.21 50.05
N VAL A 856 -14.61 27.44 49.29
CA VAL A 856 -14.43 25.96 49.15
C VAL A 856 -14.35 25.47 47.69
N GLN A 857 -14.65 26.33 46.71
CA GLN A 857 -14.87 25.89 45.33
C GLN A 857 -13.60 25.78 44.45
N ALA A 858 -12.43 26.15 44.97
CA ALA A 858 -11.13 25.98 44.31
C ALA A 858 -10.55 24.57 44.53
N ASP A 859 -10.41 24.13 45.78
CA ASP A 859 -9.77 22.85 46.15
C ASP A 859 -10.54 21.61 45.65
N ALA A 860 -11.81 21.78 45.29
CA ALA A 860 -12.67 20.72 44.77
C ALA A 860 -12.29 20.27 43.34
N GLN A 861 -11.67 21.13 42.51
CA GLN A 861 -11.44 20.80 41.10
C GLN A 861 -10.21 19.90 40.85
N HIS A 862 -9.19 19.90 41.73
CA HIS A 862 -8.00 19.08 41.52
C HIS A 862 -8.16 17.59 41.87
N ASN A 863 -9.11 17.22 42.72
CA ASN A 863 -9.36 15.82 43.11
C ASN A 863 -10.24 15.03 42.11
N ALA A 864 -10.63 15.64 40.98
CA ALA A 864 -11.63 15.08 40.07
C ALA A 864 -11.15 13.98 39.10
N LEU A 865 -9.88 13.55 39.17
CA LEU A 865 -9.37 12.41 38.37
C LEU A 865 -9.44 11.06 39.12
N LEU A 866 -9.44 11.06 40.46
CA LEU A 866 -9.54 9.88 41.30
C LEU A 866 -10.36 10.23 42.55
N ASN A 867 -11.51 9.58 42.77
CA ASN A 867 -12.39 9.83 43.93
C ASN A 867 -11.72 9.42 45.26
N LEU A 868 -10.83 10.27 45.78
CA LEU A 868 -10.11 10.09 47.04
C LEU A 868 -10.70 11.00 48.13
N SER A 869 -10.71 10.53 49.38
CA SER A 869 -11.08 11.38 50.51
C SER A 869 -9.96 12.39 50.81
N PRO A 870 -10.27 13.61 51.31
CA PRO A 870 -9.25 14.60 51.67
C PRO A 870 -8.18 14.07 52.63
N SER A 871 -8.56 13.15 53.52
CA SER A 871 -7.65 12.44 54.44
C SER A 871 -6.66 11.49 53.75
N GLU A 872 -7.06 10.81 52.67
CA GLU A 872 -6.18 9.92 51.90
C GLU A 872 -5.30 10.74 50.94
N ALA A 873 -5.83 11.83 50.37
CA ALA A 873 -5.04 12.78 49.59
C ALA A 873 -3.92 13.42 50.43
N ALA A 874 -4.23 13.87 51.66
CA ALA A 874 -3.22 14.38 52.59
C ALA A 874 -2.16 13.32 52.93
N ARG A 875 -2.59 12.10 53.32
CA ARG A 875 -1.68 10.98 53.62
C ARG A 875 -0.74 10.64 52.46
N ARG A 876 -1.23 10.72 51.22
CA ARG A 876 -0.43 10.51 50.00
C ARG A 876 0.58 11.63 49.75
N LYS A 877 0.21 12.90 49.98
CA LYS A 877 1.17 14.02 49.91
C LYS A 877 2.27 13.87 50.96
N ASP A 878 1.94 13.51 52.20
CA ASP A 878 2.95 13.25 53.25
C ASP A 878 3.89 12.09 52.88
N GLU A 879 3.35 10.99 52.35
CA GLU A 879 4.15 9.84 51.91
C GLU A 879 5.04 10.19 50.69
N ALA A 880 4.57 11.05 49.79
CA ALA A 880 5.33 11.57 48.65
C ALA A 880 6.44 12.55 49.07
N MET A 881 6.16 13.51 49.96
CA MET A 881 7.16 14.40 50.57
C MET A 881 8.29 13.57 51.18
N LYS A 882 7.93 12.51 51.91
CA LYS A 882 8.90 11.60 52.52
C LYS A 882 9.71 10.82 51.47
N LYS A 883 9.07 10.19 50.49
CA LYS A 883 9.74 9.42 49.42
C LYS A 883 10.77 10.25 48.65
N LEU A 884 10.46 11.52 48.37
CA LEU A 884 11.38 12.44 47.70
C LEU A 884 12.57 12.81 48.58
N ARG A 885 12.33 13.17 49.85
CA ARG A 885 13.41 13.51 50.80
C ARG A 885 14.29 12.32 51.17
N ASP A 886 13.71 11.13 51.37
CA ASP A 886 14.43 9.87 51.59
C ASP A 886 15.33 9.52 50.37
N ALA A 887 15.02 10.04 49.17
CA ALA A 887 15.82 9.91 47.95
C ALA A 887 16.75 11.11 47.66
N GLY A 888 16.84 12.10 48.55
CA GLY A 888 17.70 13.28 48.39
C GLY A 888 17.17 14.34 47.41
N ILE A 889 15.87 14.32 47.10
CA ILE A 889 15.19 15.31 46.28
C ILE A 889 14.33 16.20 47.18
N GLU A 890 14.64 17.50 47.25
CA GLU A 890 13.75 18.45 47.94
C GLU A 890 12.46 18.61 47.14
N PRO A 891 11.26 18.33 47.71
CA PRO A 891 9.99 18.39 47.00
C PRO A 891 9.70 19.74 46.33
N GLU A 892 10.25 20.81 46.90
CA GLU A 892 10.18 22.19 46.40
C GLU A 892 10.90 22.40 45.04
N THR A 893 11.59 21.38 44.52
CA THR A 893 12.16 21.36 43.15
C THR A 893 11.20 20.84 42.08
N LEU A 894 10.02 20.35 42.47
CA LEU A 894 8.92 20.00 41.56
C LEU A 894 7.90 21.14 41.50
N SER A 895 7.23 21.31 40.36
CA SER A 895 6.02 22.16 40.34
C SER A 895 4.90 21.51 41.17
N THR A 896 3.94 22.30 41.66
CA THR A 896 2.78 21.79 42.41
C THR A 896 2.03 20.71 41.64
N GLU A 897 1.94 20.85 40.32
CA GLU A 897 1.31 19.87 39.42
C GLU A 897 2.15 18.58 39.29
N GLN A 898 3.47 18.69 39.09
CA GLN A 898 4.37 17.53 39.06
C GLN A 898 4.35 16.76 40.40
N PHE A 899 4.34 17.49 41.53
CA PHE A 899 4.26 16.90 42.86
C PHE A 899 2.91 16.21 43.09
N ASP A 900 1.79 16.83 42.71
CA ASP A 900 0.46 16.25 42.90
C ASP A 900 0.20 15.04 41.99
N ILE A 901 0.80 14.99 40.79
CA ILE A 901 0.80 13.78 39.95
C ILE A 901 1.59 12.66 40.66
N PHE A 902 2.81 12.95 41.11
CA PHE A 902 3.65 11.97 41.82
C PHE A 902 2.98 11.46 43.10
N ALA A 903 2.33 12.33 43.87
CA ALA A 903 1.61 11.95 45.09
C ALA A 903 0.40 11.02 44.82
N ASN A 904 -0.26 11.15 43.66
CA ASN A 904 -1.46 10.37 43.34
C ASN A 904 -1.23 9.07 42.56
N GLN A 905 0.00 8.82 42.06
CA GLN A 905 0.41 7.56 41.45
C GLN A 905 0.22 6.33 42.37
N SER A 906 0.20 5.13 41.80
CA SER A 906 0.31 3.88 42.57
C SER A 906 1.71 3.75 43.19
N PRO A 907 1.90 2.94 44.26
CA PRO A 907 3.21 2.79 44.91
C PRO A 907 4.32 2.32 43.97
N ASP A 908 3.98 1.51 42.97
CA ASP A 908 4.93 0.99 41.98
C ASP A 908 5.33 2.09 40.98
N LEU A 909 4.35 2.82 40.42
CA LEU A 909 4.58 3.97 39.53
C LEU A 909 5.32 5.12 40.23
N GLN A 910 5.08 5.35 41.53
CA GLN A 910 5.90 6.24 42.34
C GLN A 910 7.34 5.78 42.42
N THR A 911 7.58 4.48 42.56
CA THR A 911 8.95 3.94 42.70
C THR A 911 9.72 4.07 41.38
N GLU A 912 9.08 3.82 40.25
CA GLU A 912 9.65 4.05 38.92
C GLU A 912 9.87 5.55 38.63
N SER A 913 8.87 6.39 38.94
CA SER A 913 8.97 7.85 38.74
C SER A 913 10.04 8.48 39.62
N LEU A 914 10.22 7.98 40.86
CA LEU A 914 11.29 8.41 41.75
C LEU A 914 12.67 7.99 41.21
N ALA A 915 12.81 6.77 40.69
CA ALA A 915 14.04 6.32 40.04
C ALA A 915 14.37 7.17 38.79
N MET A 916 13.37 7.59 38.02
CA MET A 916 13.54 8.51 36.89
C MET A 916 13.93 9.93 37.36
N LEU A 917 13.30 10.46 38.40
CA LEU A 917 13.63 11.75 38.99
C LEU A 917 15.06 11.80 39.53
N VAL A 918 15.50 10.77 40.28
CA VAL A 918 16.88 10.63 40.78
C VAL A 918 17.90 10.54 39.62
N LYS A 919 17.52 9.88 38.51
CA LYS A 919 18.42 9.64 37.37
C LYS A 919 18.53 10.80 36.38
N TYR A 920 17.51 11.66 36.29
CA TYR A 920 17.44 12.70 35.25
C TYR A 920 17.13 14.12 35.75
N GLY A 921 16.63 14.29 36.97
CA GLY A 921 16.26 15.59 37.56
C GLY A 921 14.88 16.11 37.14
N ALA A 922 14.22 16.83 38.04
CA ALA A 922 12.85 17.36 37.85
C ALA A 922 12.70 18.24 36.60
N GLU A 923 13.68 19.10 36.31
CA GLU A 923 13.68 20.02 35.15
C GLU A 923 13.63 19.34 33.78
N ARG A 924 13.92 18.03 33.71
CA ARG A 924 14.04 17.28 32.45
C ARG A 924 12.89 16.33 32.15
N LEU A 925 11.92 16.21 33.06
CA LEU A 925 10.75 15.34 32.89
C LEU A 925 9.48 16.18 32.66
N ARG A 926 9.15 16.40 31.39
CA ARG A 926 7.81 16.88 30.98
C ARG A 926 6.84 15.71 30.94
N ILE A 927 5.80 15.78 31.76
CA ILE A 927 4.64 14.88 31.70
C ILE A 927 3.67 15.45 30.67
N VAL A 928 3.09 14.61 29.82
CA VAL A 928 2.07 14.99 28.84
C VAL A 928 0.73 14.46 29.33
N HIS A 929 -0.25 15.35 29.55
CA HIS A 929 -1.59 14.97 29.96
C HIS A 929 -2.49 14.62 28.76
N PRO A 930 -3.36 13.61 28.87
CA PRO A 930 -4.48 13.43 27.95
C PRO A 930 -5.48 14.60 28.06
N ASN A 931 -5.99 15.05 26.91
CA ASN A 931 -6.75 16.30 26.76
C ASN A 931 -8.02 16.41 27.62
N LYS A 932 -8.34 17.65 28.05
CA LYS A 932 -9.71 18.14 28.22
C LYS A 932 -9.87 19.53 27.60
N HIS A 933 -10.90 19.70 26.77
CA HIS A 933 -11.27 20.99 26.18
C HIS A 933 -12.16 21.81 27.12
N ASN A 934 -11.98 23.14 27.09
CA ASN A 934 -13.00 24.21 27.07
C ASN A 934 -12.27 25.56 26.94
N GLY A 935 -12.82 26.62 26.34
CA GLY A 935 -14.12 26.74 25.67
C GLY A 935 -14.86 28.03 26.01
N SER A 936 -14.38 29.20 25.55
CA SER A 936 -15.08 30.48 25.72
C SER A 936 -14.69 31.54 24.69
N GLN A 937 -15.66 32.36 24.27
CA GLN A 937 -15.51 33.48 23.34
C GLN A 937 -14.96 34.74 24.03
N SER A 938 -14.35 35.66 23.28
CA SER A 938 -14.46 37.10 23.56
C SER A 938 -14.18 37.97 22.33
N ASN A 939 -14.95 39.05 22.19
CA ASN A 939 -14.92 40.00 21.06
C ASN A 939 -13.63 40.83 20.97
N GLY A 940 -13.29 41.25 19.74
CA GLY A 940 -13.35 42.69 19.40
C GLY A 940 -12.07 43.53 19.33
N SER A 941 -12.08 44.46 18.37
CA SER A 941 -11.34 45.75 18.34
C SER A 941 -9.82 45.76 18.53
N ALA A 942 -9.12 45.56 17.41
CA ALA A 942 -8.25 46.56 16.76
C ALA A 942 -7.45 47.61 17.58
N ALA A 943 -6.15 47.70 17.25
CA ALA A 943 -5.44 48.90 16.74
C ALA A 943 -4.15 49.38 17.48
N THR A 944 -3.31 50.08 16.68
CA THR A 944 -2.19 50.99 17.02
C THR A 944 -0.89 50.46 17.66
N ASN A 945 0.13 50.36 16.81
CA ASN A 945 1.45 51.04 16.87
C ASN A 945 2.11 51.31 18.26
N GLY A 946 3.32 50.77 18.45
CA GLY A 946 4.26 51.16 19.50
C GLY A 946 5.71 50.89 19.12
N THR A 947 6.47 51.96 18.85
CA THR A 947 7.86 51.93 18.33
C THR A 947 8.92 51.49 19.35
N SER A 948 10.00 50.87 18.86
CA SER A 948 11.31 50.73 19.53
C SER A 948 11.89 52.09 19.97
N PRO A 949 12.87 52.17 20.92
CA PRO A 949 14.27 51.91 20.55
C PRO A 949 15.27 51.42 21.65
N GLU A 950 16.44 50.95 21.17
CA GLU A 950 17.83 51.10 21.68
C GLU A 950 18.31 50.73 23.12
N GLY A 951 19.45 50.03 23.16
CA GLY A 951 20.54 50.22 24.17
C GLY A 951 20.54 49.34 25.44
N THR A 952 21.68 49.00 26.07
CA THR A 952 23.10 49.09 25.63
C THR A 952 24.02 48.15 26.45
N THR A 953 24.72 47.22 25.78
CA THR A 953 26.09 46.72 26.07
C THR A 953 26.58 46.23 27.47
N ILE A 954 27.29 45.07 27.44
CA ILE A 954 28.71 44.84 27.86
C ILE A 954 29.10 43.91 29.07
N LYS A 955 29.80 42.79 28.73
CA LYS A 955 30.88 42.05 29.48
C LYS A 955 30.50 41.26 30.78
N LYS A 956 31.15 40.13 31.16
CA LYS A 956 32.12 39.20 30.52
C LYS A 956 32.29 37.89 31.34
N LYS A 957 32.79 36.83 30.66
CA LYS A 957 33.43 35.56 31.14
C LYS A 957 32.51 34.32 31.13
N LYS A 958 33.03 33.09 30.94
CA LYS A 958 34.11 32.56 30.06
C LYS A 958 34.15 31.03 30.23
N SER A 959 33.85 30.25 29.20
CA SER A 959 34.42 28.90 29.01
C SER A 959 34.34 28.52 27.54
N ARG A 960 35.30 27.73 27.05
CA ARG A 960 35.50 27.46 25.61
C ARG A 960 36.36 26.20 25.44
N LYS A 961 36.04 25.35 24.46
CA LYS A 961 37.02 24.47 23.78
C LYS A 961 36.54 24.22 22.35
N SER A 962 37.50 24.00 21.44
CA SER A 962 37.32 24.12 19.97
C SER A 962 38.11 23.04 19.23
N GLY A 963 37.65 22.64 18.03
CA GLY A 963 38.12 21.45 17.32
C GLY A 963 38.80 21.69 15.97
N PHE A 964 39.90 22.44 15.95
CA PHE A 964 40.72 22.71 14.75
C PHE A 964 42.19 22.33 14.97
N ASN A 965 42.98 22.31 13.90
CA ASN A 965 44.45 22.21 13.92
C ASN A 965 45.12 23.60 13.86
N GLU A 966 46.43 23.64 14.11
CA GLU A 966 47.22 24.89 14.16
C GLU A 966 47.54 25.49 12.77
N ASP A 967 47.26 24.76 11.69
CA ASP A 967 47.28 25.21 10.30
C ASP A 967 45.92 25.78 9.82
N GLY A 968 44.92 25.83 10.70
CA GLY A 968 43.56 26.27 10.38
C GLY A 968 42.64 25.17 9.81
N THR A 969 43.11 23.94 9.64
CA THR A 969 42.29 22.85 9.08
C THR A 969 41.31 22.22 10.09
N PRO A 970 40.11 21.78 9.65
CA PRO A 970 39.20 21.01 10.50
C PRO A 970 39.73 19.60 10.80
N LYS A 971 39.50 19.09 12.02
CA LYS A 971 39.91 17.72 12.40
C LYS A 971 39.01 16.64 11.80
N VAL A 972 39.42 16.10 10.64
CA VAL A 972 38.76 14.97 9.97
C VAL A 972 38.84 13.69 10.82
N LYS A 973 37.69 13.09 11.16
CA LYS A 973 37.62 11.69 11.65
C LYS A 973 37.81 10.74 10.47
N LYS A 974 38.87 9.92 10.49
CA LYS A 974 39.05 8.83 9.50
C LYS A 974 38.31 7.56 9.91
N THR A 975 37.78 6.85 8.92
CA THR A 975 37.05 5.58 9.03
C THR A 975 37.99 4.37 9.09
N ARG A 976 37.47 3.22 9.55
CA ARG A 976 38.04 1.90 9.24
C ARG A 976 37.33 1.36 7.99
N GLY A 977 38.03 1.18 6.86
CA GLY A 977 37.37 0.68 5.65
C GLY A 977 38.15 0.74 4.33
N SER A 978 39.49 0.63 4.33
CA SER A 978 40.27 0.63 3.10
C SER A 978 41.45 -0.36 3.14
N CYS A 979 41.29 -1.51 2.49
CA CYS A 979 42.35 -2.49 2.30
C CYS A 979 42.66 -2.64 0.81
N GLN A 980 43.91 -2.41 0.42
CA GLN A 980 44.33 -2.36 -0.99
C GLN A 980 44.23 -3.73 -1.68
N LEU A 981 44.46 -4.82 -0.93
CA LEU A 981 44.31 -6.21 -1.39
C LEU A 981 42.87 -6.59 -1.79
N CYS A 982 41.86 -5.81 -1.40
CA CYS A 982 40.47 -6.03 -1.82
C CYS A 982 40.18 -5.47 -3.23
N ARG A 983 41.04 -4.61 -3.78
CA ARG A 983 40.81 -3.94 -5.07
C ARG A 983 41.26 -4.80 -6.27
N GLU A 984 42.38 -5.50 -6.12
CA GLU A 984 43.03 -6.31 -7.17
C GLU A 984 42.34 -7.65 -7.46
N LYS A 985 41.36 -8.07 -6.63
CA LYS A 985 40.65 -9.36 -6.78
C LYS A 985 39.35 -9.29 -7.59
N LYS A 986 38.92 -8.12 -8.07
CA LYS A 986 37.68 -7.97 -8.86
C LYS A 986 37.87 -8.03 -10.38
N GLU A 987 39.09 -7.94 -10.91
CA GLU A 987 39.37 -7.79 -12.35
C GLU A 987 39.77 -9.09 -13.08
N LYS A 988 39.53 -10.28 -12.49
CA LYS A 988 40.04 -11.56 -13.04
C LYS A 988 39.05 -12.72 -13.23
N ASN A 989 37.73 -12.46 -13.21
CA ASN A 989 36.70 -13.47 -13.48
C ASN A 989 35.66 -13.04 -14.55
N LEU A 990 36.08 -12.27 -15.56
CA LEU A 990 35.29 -12.00 -16.77
C LEU A 990 36.12 -12.27 -18.03
N SER A 991 36.34 -13.56 -18.36
CA SER A 991 36.69 -14.03 -19.71
C SER A 991 36.92 -15.55 -19.78
N ARG A 992 35.84 -16.32 -20.02
CA ARG A 992 35.83 -17.56 -20.84
C ARG A 992 34.44 -18.20 -20.92
N ASN A 993 33.79 -18.04 -22.06
CA ASN A 993 33.54 -19.15 -22.99
C ASN A 993 32.89 -18.61 -24.28
N GLN A 994 33.66 -18.58 -25.37
CA GLN A 994 33.11 -18.57 -26.71
C GLN A 994 32.90 -20.01 -27.18
N TYR A 995 31.84 -20.26 -27.94
CA TYR A 995 31.83 -21.29 -28.97
C TYR A 995 31.31 -20.67 -30.27
N GLN A 996 31.85 -21.12 -31.40
CA GLN A 996 31.61 -20.55 -32.73
C GLN A 996 30.69 -21.46 -33.56
N ASN A 997 29.77 -20.89 -34.35
CA ASN A 997 29.94 -20.83 -35.81
C ASN A 997 28.85 -20.00 -36.53
N PRO A 998 29.07 -19.57 -37.80
CA PRO A 998 28.21 -18.58 -38.50
C PRO A 998 27.53 -19.13 -39.78
N ARG A 999 26.77 -18.30 -40.51
CA ARG A 999 26.92 -18.06 -41.99
C ARG A 999 25.97 -16.99 -42.60
N LEU A 1000 26.54 -16.23 -43.56
CA LEU A 1000 25.98 -15.55 -44.75
C LEU A 1000 24.64 -14.73 -44.73
N SER A 1001 24.77 -13.42 -44.50
CA SER A 1001 24.68 -12.33 -45.52
C SER A 1001 23.64 -12.27 -46.69
N ARG A 1002 23.05 -11.07 -46.84
CA ARG A 1002 23.00 -10.14 -48.03
C ARG A 1002 21.78 -10.05 -48.99
N TRP A 1003 21.49 -8.79 -49.38
CA TRP A 1003 20.93 -8.23 -50.65
C TRP A 1003 19.41 -7.92 -50.84
N LEU A 1004 19.02 -6.68 -50.47
CA LEU A 1004 18.61 -5.54 -51.34
C LEU A 1004 17.56 -5.67 -52.49
N LYS A 1005 16.74 -4.57 -52.59
CA LYS A 1005 16.06 -3.96 -53.79
C LYS A 1005 14.69 -4.54 -54.28
N GLN A 1006 13.74 -3.77 -54.87
CA GLN A 1006 13.41 -2.31 -54.92
C GLN A 1006 12.10 -2.04 -55.76
N GLN A 1007 11.57 -0.80 -55.75
CA GLN A 1007 10.67 -0.14 -56.77
C GLN A 1007 9.12 -0.39 -56.72
N PRO A 1008 8.26 0.55 -57.23
CA PRO A 1008 7.01 0.95 -56.52
C PRO A 1008 5.77 1.39 -57.38
N MET A 1009 4.78 2.01 -56.69
CA MET A 1009 3.75 2.98 -57.17
C MET A 1009 2.61 2.57 -58.13
N LYS A 1010 1.34 2.90 -57.75
CA LYS A 1010 0.60 4.09 -58.28
C LYS A 1010 -0.76 4.39 -57.59
N LYS A 1011 -1.20 5.65 -57.74
CA LYS A 1011 -2.46 6.32 -57.31
C LYS A 1011 -3.28 6.73 -58.58
N PRO A 1012 -4.39 7.49 -58.52
CA PRO A 1012 -5.63 7.43 -57.69
C PRO A 1012 -6.92 7.61 -58.56
N GLN A 1013 -8.13 7.77 -57.96
CA GLN A 1013 -9.05 8.93 -58.17
C GLN A 1013 -10.43 8.80 -57.49
N THR A 1014 -10.67 9.65 -56.48
CA THR A 1014 -11.76 10.67 -56.34
C THR A 1014 -13.14 10.47 -57.01
N TRP A 1015 -14.22 10.79 -56.28
CA TRP A 1015 -15.15 11.93 -56.51
C TRP A 1015 -16.03 12.13 -55.24
N ALA A 1016 -16.78 13.24 -55.13
CA ALA A 1016 -17.47 13.64 -53.88
C ALA A 1016 -18.85 14.27 -54.13
N LEU A 1017 -19.72 14.28 -53.10
CA LEU A 1017 -20.74 15.33 -52.92
C LEU A 1017 -21.21 15.46 -51.45
N LEU A 1018 -21.93 16.54 -51.15
CA LEU A 1018 -22.24 17.05 -49.80
C LEU A 1018 -23.76 17.06 -49.56
N VAL A 1019 -24.23 16.67 -48.36
CA VAL A 1019 -25.56 17.06 -47.82
C VAL A 1019 -25.42 17.33 -46.31
N LEU A 1020 -26.22 18.26 -45.78
CA LEU A 1020 -26.21 18.72 -44.38
C LEU A 1020 -27.42 18.20 -43.60
N THR A 1021 -27.28 17.99 -42.28
CA THR A 1021 -28.31 18.35 -41.28
C THR A 1021 -27.72 18.38 -39.86
N THR A 1022 -28.47 18.96 -38.91
CA THR A 1022 -28.02 19.35 -37.55
C THR A 1022 -29.05 18.93 -36.47
N PRO A 1023 -28.71 18.95 -35.16
CA PRO A 1023 -29.16 17.92 -34.21
C PRO A 1023 -30.24 18.37 -33.20
N ASN A 1024 -30.66 17.44 -32.33
CA ASN A 1024 -31.35 17.59 -31.03
C ASN A 1024 -31.50 16.17 -30.40
N LEU A 1025 -31.75 15.91 -29.10
CA LEU A 1025 -31.85 16.74 -27.88
C LEU A 1025 -31.59 15.87 -26.62
N LEU A 1026 -31.38 16.50 -25.46
CA LEU A 1026 -31.42 15.85 -24.14
C LEU A 1026 -32.88 15.74 -23.63
N PRO A 1027 -33.26 14.70 -22.87
CA PRO A 1027 -34.56 14.61 -22.22
C PRO A 1027 -34.58 15.32 -20.85
N GLN A 1028 -35.56 16.20 -20.63
CA GLN A 1028 -36.04 16.59 -19.31
C GLN A 1028 -37.36 15.88 -19.02
N ASN A 1029 -37.60 15.49 -17.77
CA ASN A 1029 -38.88 14.92 -17.33
C ASN A 1029 -39.61 15.87 -16.36
N CYS A 1030 -40.93 15.85 -16.42
CA CYS A 1030 -41.81 16.81 -15.75
C CYS A 1030 -42.12 16.47 -14.28
N CYS A 1031 -42.47 17.49 -13.52
CA CYS A 1031 -43.43 17.43 -12.41
C CYS A 1031 -44.24 18.74 -12.42
N ASP A 1032 -45.57 18.63 -12.47
CA ASP A 1032 -46.47 19.78 -12.61
C ASP A 1032 -46.78 20.47 -11.27
N SER A 1033 -47.10 21.78 -11.29
CA SER A 1033 -48.44 22.27 -10.93
C SER A 1033 -48.59 23.81 -10.96
N GLN A 1034 -49.72 24.24 -11.55
CA GLN A 1034 -50.29 25.60 -11.64
C GLN A 1034 -49.54 26.65 -12.49
#